data_AF-A0A6Q2XPC6-F1
#
_entry.id   AF-A0A6Q2XPC6-F1
#
_cell.length_a   1.000
_cell.length_b   1.000
_cell.length_c   1.000
_cell.angle_alpha   90.00
_cell.angle_beta   90.00
_cell.angle_gamma   90.00
#
_symmetry.space_group_name_H-M   'P 1'
#
loop_
_entity.id
_entity.type
_entity.pdbx_description
1 polymer ?
#
loop_
_entity_poly.entity_id
_entity_poly.type
_entity_poly.pdbx_seq_one_letter_code
_entity_poly.pdbx_strand_id
1 'polypeptide(L)'
;LITLSSNATYTVLEEQKPCALLSVSVALIGPSVLYLIKCLWKIIFKESKKPSRNTVMGIEFLVAFGTAILTIVAMPFFDIVTNAMILNSISILSSIFQVVAQFFAKERKHFIVPPIISIVLILAGYVLFIISYLQIRDDREMKIRIGLAIVGTIFISLNWWENYSTLFRNPFLNSISEDIVRSRNLVGILSSVVRILVTAAVVGAYVPLSGRDWSSVTSVPGNVRRVIWILVGIQIVSSALCHWFVVVACKMHAIRRSFLLPVYLATLGVVAAFIAPVIIFYQNLSKTRGANYTMTEYCFDITNGNGLSQNAVWYEKLVWDITHSLCPNDMTNQREIGFLVGSSLCWWLGWVLCTVYIWSLQLQRIERTEHLLVRRMYEGAFMEQSIMLNIHKQDDPVTVFLCATMWHESHDEMMKMIISMFRLDRYRPNKNPNNDVSFESHIYFDDAFKEVKGSEERFVNEYAENLVEVIQMVYNQLGKSQRIIRTPYGGRLEFTLPHGNQLMVHFKDKKQIRHKKRWSQIMYLYYILGWQLNRKYFMHFQDLKKEHDKEFEKETKLRKIMKANTYLLALDGDTDFQPSAVMLLVDRLKRYPDVGAACGRIHPTGTGPMVWYQKFEYAVGHWLQKTAEHVFGCVLCSPGCFSLFRGAALMDDNVTKKYTTKATEASDYIQYDQGEDRWLCTLLLQQGWRVEYNAASDAYTNAPQDFTEFYNQRRRWVPSTMANTIDLLRTGSQTSQKNSSISKPYILYQILSIIASILGPATICLMISGSVWQPVVAHALLAWAMVPPVIYLILCFKLKSDTQITIAAIFSVVYAFLMIATALSIISTAILLQTIWTPSALFIITMVLINVITAALHPKEFPLIIYGFLYFICIPSGYLLLTIYSMVNMNNVSWGTRETGGPAAPKPPTQTITQRILQAKCCNYPCWDCGKLEDQNVSFDVLQEEEDFWTELQKLYLEPLTVDKDKQKTIVKDLKDLRNKMTFIYFICNALWLVATFTIQAIGTSVTITVPKETLNLTLTDTEIHIDPIGLMFLFGFTVILLIQFFGMLYHRIYTFIHYVAYSSMKSRNRSRASDDNVQVNKHILADDD
;
A
#
# COMPACT_ATOMS: atom_id res chain seq x y z
N LEU A 1 3.96 -30.84 25.00
CA LEU A 1 2.93 -30.50 26.01
C LEU A 1 1.89 -31.62 26.14
N ILE A 2 1.23 -32.05 25.06
CA ILE A 2 0.24 -33.15 25.10
C ILE A 2 0.84 -34.45 25.65
N THR A 3 2.05 -34.84 25.20
CA THR A 3 2.76 -36.01 25.73
C THR A 3 2.92 -35.96 27.24
N LEU A 4 3.32 -34.80 27.81
CA LEU A 4 3.49 -34.60 29.26
C LEU A 4 2.17 -34.64 30.06
N SER A 5 1.02 -34.60 29.38
CA SER A 5 -0.30 -34.77 30.00
C SER A 5 -0.82 -36.20 29.93
N SER A 6 -0.12 -37.09 29.21
CA SER A 6 -0.45 -38.50 29.10
C SER A 6 -0.28 -39.23 30.42
N ASN A 7 -0.99 -40.35 30.58
CA ASN A 7 -0.83 -41.18 31.77
C ASN A 7 0.50 -41.95 31.81
N ALA A 8 1.15 -42.12 30.66
CA ALA A 8 2.30 -42.99 30.45
C ALA A 8 3.67 -42.28 30.53
N THR A 9 3.73 -41.04 31.04
CA THR A 9 5.00 -40.28 31.14
C THR A 9 5.65 -40.34 32.51
N TYR A 10 6.98 -40.49 32.52
CA TYR A 10 7.87 -40.46 33.67
C TYR A 10 8.32 -39.04 34.05
N THR A 11 8.27 -38.06 33.13
CA THR A 11 8.73 -36.69 33.40
C THR A 11 7.79 -35.91 34.33
N VAL A 12 6.48 -36.14 34.23
CA VAL A 12 5.45 -35.50 35.07
C VAL A 12 4.70 -36.57 35.84
N LEU A 13 4.90 -36.57 37.16
CA LEU A 13 4.21 -37.48 38.09
C LEU A 13 2.70 -37.29 38.03
N GLU A 14 1.97 -38.36 38.34
CA GLU A 14 0.51 -38.41 38.20
C GLU A 14 -0.23 -37.29 38.93
N GLU A 15 0.23 -36.95 40.14
CA GLU A 15 -0.32 -35.86 40.94
C GLU A 15 -0.18 -34.49 40.23
N GLN A 16 0.84 -34.28 39.40
CA GLN A 16 1.18 -32.99 38.79
C GLN A 16 0.58 -32.79 37.38
N LYS A 17 -0.10 -33.80 36.84
CA LYS A 17 -0.70 -33.78 35.48
C LYS A 17 -1.77 -32.69 35.26
N PRO A 18 -2.57 -32.25 36.27
CA PRO A 18 -3.47 -31.10 36.10
C PRO A 18 -2.75 -29.82 35.65
N CYS A 19 -1.50 -29.61 36.07
CA CYS A 19 -0.68 -28.47 35.63
C CYS A 19 -0.29 -28.56 34.14
N ALA A 20 0.01 -29.75 33.64
CA ALA A 20 0.29 -29.98 32.21
C ALA A 20 -0.97 -29.75 31.35
N LEU A 21 -2.14 -30.22 31.79
CA LEU A 21 -3.43 -29.98 31.12
C LEU A 21 -3.81 -28.49 31.09
N LEU A 22 -3.60 -27.77 32.20
CA LEU A 22 -3.79 -26.31 32.26
C LEU A 22 -2.87 -25.60 31.24
N SER A 23 -1.63 -26.09 31.08
CA SER A 23 -0.65 -25.50 30.17
C SER A 23 -0.99 -25.73 28.69
N VAL A 24 -1.54 -26.90 28.35
CA VAL A 24 -2.14 -27.15 27.02
C VAL A 24 -3.29 -26.16 26.78
N SER A 25 -4.12 -25.91 27.79
CA SER A 25 -5.26 -24.99 27.71
C SER A 25 -4.83 -23.54 27.48
N VAL A 26 -3.79 -23.09 28.18
CA VAL A 26 -3.19 -21.75 27.97
C VAL A 26 -2.62 -21.62 26.56
N ALA A 27 -1.97 -22.67 26.04
CA ALA A 27 -1.46 -22.68 24.67
C ALA A 27 -2.58 -22.60 23.61
N LEU A 28 -3.72 -23.27 23.85
CA LEU A 28 -4.90 -23.21 22.97
C LEU A 28 -5.60 -21.84 23.01
N ILE A 29 -5.68 -21.24 24.20
CA ILE A 29 -6.38 -19.97 24.41
C ILE A 29 -5.53 -18.75 24.00
N GLY A 30 -4.20 -18.83 24.11
CA GLY A 30 -3.27 -17.72 23.83
C GLY A 30 -3.56 -16.96 22.52
N PRO A 31 -3.71 -17.63 21.36
CA PRO A 31 -4.09 -16.98 20.10
C PRO A 31 -5.42 -16.22 20.17
N SER A 32 -6.43 -16.78 20.84
CA SER A 32 -7.74 -16.15 21.03
C SER A 32 -7.67 -14.89 21.89
N VAL A 33 -6.77 -14.86 22.89
CA VAL A 33 -6.51 -13.69 23.75
C VAL A 33 -5.83 -12.57 22.96
N LEU A 34 -4.79 -12.89 22.18
CA LEU A 34 -4.13 -11.91 21.32
C LEU A 34 -5.10 -11.31 20.30
N TYR A 35 -5.98 -12.15 19.75
CA TYR A 35 -7.02 -11.71 18.82
C TYR A 35 -8.07 -10.82 19.49
N LEU A 36 -8.47 -11.14 20.73
CA LEU A 36 -9.37 -10.32 21.54
C LEU A 36 -8.79 -8.93 21.78
N ILE A 37 -7.51 -8.84 22.20
CA ILE A 37 -6.81 -7.56 22.42
C ILE A 37 -6.79 -6.73 21.13
N LYS A 38 -6.45 -7.35 20.00
CA LYS A 38 -6.43 -6.68 18.68
C LYS A 38 -7.81 -6.14 18.27
N CYS A 39 -8.88 -6.89 18.53
CA CYS A 39 -10.24 -6.46 18.19
C CYS A 39 -10.74 -5.36 19.13
N LEU A 40 -10.46 -5.46 20.44
CA LEU A 40 -10.76 -4.41 21.42
C LEU A 40 -10.05 -3.10 21.07
N TRP A 41 -8.75 -3.16 20.76
CA TRP A 41 -7.99 -1.99 20.30
C TRP A 41 -8.64 -1.35 19.06
N LYS A 42 -9.06 -2.16 18.08
CA LYS A 42 -9.75 -1.63 16.88
C LYS A 42 -11.09 -0.97 17.18
N ILE A 43 -11.88 -1.48 18.12
CA ILE A 43 -13.19 -0.88 18.47
C ILE A 43 -13.01 0.46 19.21
N ILE A 44 -11.96 0.60 20.02
CA ILE A 44 -11.63 1.87 20.70
C ILE A 44 -11.42 3.00 19.67
N PHE A 45 -10.87 2.68 18.50
CA PHE A 45 -10.56 3.66 17.45
C PHE A 45 -11.48 3.62 16.22
N LYS A 46 -12.42 2.66 16.11
CA LYS A 46 -13.32 2.50 14.95
C LYS A 46 -14.72 2.06 15.36
N GLU A 47 -15.74 2.71 14.82
CA GLU A 47 -17.14 2.27 14.97
C GLU A 47 -17.35 0.88 14.34
N SER A 48 -18.04 -0.02 15.04
CA SER A 48 -18.35 -1.38 14.58
C SER A 48 -19.84 -1.68 14.78
N LYS A 49 -20.50 -2.21 13.74
CA LYS A 49 -21.94 -2.54 13.76
C LYS A 49 -22.21 -3.86 14.48
N LYS A 50 -23.40 -4.00 15.09
CA LYS A 50 -23.85 -5.23 15.76
C LYS A 50 -24.21 -6.32 14.74
N PRO A 51 -23.85 -7.60 14.97
CA PRO A 51 -24.33 -8.70 14.14
C PRO A 51 -25.85 -8.86 14.31
N SER A 52 -26.54 -9.19 13.21
CA SER A 52 -27.99 -9.36 13.18
C SER A 52 -28.47 -10.72 13.72
N ARG A 53 -27.60 -11.74 13.69
CA ARG A 53 -27.95 -13.16 13.93
C ARG A 53 -26.92 -13.89 14.80
N ASN A 54 -27.40 -14.78 15.66
CA ASN A 54 -26.58 -15.54 16.62
C ASN A 54 -26.01 -16.87 16.08
N THR A 55 -26.39 -17.31 14.87
CA THR A 55 -25.99 -18.62 14.30
C THR A 55 -24.46 -18.82 14.24
N VAL A 56 -23.69 -17.75 14.06
CA VAL A 56 -22.22 -17.77 14.04
C VAL A 56 -21.65 -18.26 15.37
N MET A 57 -22.28 -17.89 16.49
CA MET A 57 -21.83 -18.27 17.83
C MET A 57 -21.98 -19.78 18.09
N GLY A 58 -23.00 -20.41 17.50
CA GLY A 58 -23.21 -21.85 17.62
C GLY A 58 -22.12 -22.66 16.91
N ILE A 59 -21.67 -22.22 15.74
CA ILE A 59 -20.57 -22.86 15.01
C ILE A 59 -19.25 -22.69 15.77
N GLU A 60 -18.98 -21.48 16.29
CA GLU A 60 -17.79 -21.24 17.12
C GLU A 60 -17.75 -22.08 18.39
N PHE A 61 -18.92 -22.28 19.02
CA PHE A 61 -19.03 -23.16 20.17
C PHE A 61 -18.66 -24.60 19.83
N LEU A 62 -19.22 -25.16 18.74
CA LEU A 62 -18.93 -26.54 18.31
C LEU A 62 -17.44 -26.73 17.98
N VAL A 63 -16.83 -25.77 17.26
CA VAL A 63 -15.40 -25.82 16.93
C VAL A 63 -14.53 -25.73 18.19
N ALA A 64 -14.84 -24.82 19.12
CA ALA A 64 -14.12 -24.69 20.38
C ALA A 64 -14.24 -25.96 21.24
N PHE A 65 -15.44 -26.52 21.31
CA PHE A 65 -15.74 -27.73 22.06
C PHE A 65 -15.01 -28.94 21.46
N GLY A 66 -15.04 -29.12 20.13
CA GLY A 66 -14.30 -30.16 19.44
C GLY A 66 -12.79 -30.03 19.62
N THR A 67 -12.26 -28.80 19.56
CA THR A 67 -10.83 -28.51 19.80
C THR A 67 -10.42 -28.91 21.21
N ALA A 68 -11.22 -28.55 22.22
CA ALA A 68 -10.92 -28.85 23.61
C ALA A 68 -11.05 -30.35 23.91
N ILE A 69 -12.09 -31.03 23.41
CA ILE A 69 -12.24 -32.48 23.58
C ILE A 69 -11.08 -33.25 22.94
N LEU A 70 -10.75 -32.92 21.69
CA LEU A 70 -9.70 -33.62 20.98
C LEU A 70 -8.37 -33.47 21.73
N THR A 71 -7.99 -32.24 22.09
CA THR A 71 -6.64 -31.95 22.62
C THR A 71 -6.46 -32.25 24.10
N ILE A 72 -7.49 -32.02 24.93
CA ILE A 72 -7.40 -32.17 26.40
C ILE A 72 -7.91 -33.54 26.87
N VAL A 73 -8.92 -34.12 26.20
CA VAL A 73 -9.59 -35.34 26.67
C VAL A 73 -9.13 -36.58 25.90
N ALA A 74 -8.98 -36.51 24.58
CA ALA A 74 -8.68 -37.69 23.76
C ALA A 74 -7.17 -37.90 23.49
N MET A 75 -6.49 -36.87 22.97
CA MET A 75 -5.08 -36.95 22.57
C MET A 75 -4.08 -37.42 23.65
N PRO A 76 -4.23 -37.10 24.94
CA PRO A 76 -3.30 -37.62 25.97
C PRO A 76 -3.22 -39.15 26.07
N PHE A 77 -4.15 -39.88 25.43
CA PHE A 77 -4.21 -41.35 25.46
C PHE A 77 -3.69 -42.02 24.19
N PHE A 78 -3.36 -41.24 23.16
CA PHE A 78 -2.81 -41.77 21.91
C PHE A 78 -1.31 -41.50 21.82
N ASP A 79 -0.64 -42.26 20.97
CA ASP A 79 0.77 -42.08 20.67
C ASP A 79 1.04 -40.76 19.92
N ILE A 80 2.30 -40.32 19.93
CA ILE A 80 2.74 -39.07 19.31
C ILE A 80 2.46 -39.04 17.80
N VAL A 81 2.59 -40.17 17.08
CA VAL A 81 2.36 -40.25 15.63
C VAL A 81 0.87 -40.11 15.33
N THR A 82 0.02 -40.87 16.03
CA THR A 82 -1.44 -40.75 15.91
C THR A 82 -1.90 -39.33 16.22
N ASN A 83 -1.41 -38.73 17.31
CA ASN A 83 -1.76 -37.36 17.70
C ASN A 83 -1.37 -36.31 16.66
N ALA A 84 -0.22 -36.46 15.99
CA ALA A 84 0.20 -35.56 14.92
C ALA A 84 -0.63 -35.78 13.64
N MET A 85 -0.87 -37.04 13.26
CA MET A 85 -1.45 -37.39 11.96
C MET A 85 -2.98 -37.27 11.93
N ILE A 86 -3.67 -37.48 13.05
CA ILE A 86 -5.13 -37.35 13.15
C ILE A 86 -5.61 -35.93 12.82
N LEU A 87 -4.75 -34.91 13.00
CA LEU A 87 -5.06 -33.53 12.65
C LEU A 87 -5.31 -33.32 11.15
N ASN A 88 -4.75 -34.18 10.29
CA ASN A 88 -4.98 -34.12 8.84
C ASN A 88 -6.40 -34.57 8.45
N SER A 89 -7.06 -35.38 9.29
CA SER A 89 -8.43 -35.87 9.07
C SER A 89 -9.50 -34.77 9.17
N ILE A 90 -9.18 -33.62 9.79
CA ILE A 90 -10.07 -32.46 9.96
C ILE A 90 -10.51 -31.87 8.60
N SER A 91 -9.83 -32.21 7.51
CA SER A 91 -10.19 -31.80 6.13
C SER A 91 -11.46 -32.48 5.56
N ILE A 92 -12.08 -33.43 6.26
CA ILE A 92 -13.22 -34.23 5.78
C ILE A 92 -14.40 -33.38 5.28
N LEU A 93 -14.87 -32.42 6.09
CA LEU A 93 -16.04 -31.61 5.71
C LEU A 93 -15.71 -30.60 4.62
N SER A 94 -14.47 -30.10 4.57
CA SER A 94 -14.00 -29.27 3.46
C SER A 94 -14.03 -30.04 2.14
N SER A 95 -13.63 -31.32 2.15
CA SER A 95 -13.70 -32.18 0.96
C SER A 95 -15.15 -32.41 0.52
N ILE A 96 -16.06 -32.69 1.48
CA ILE A 96 -17.50 -32.83 1.21
C ILE A 96 -18.06 -31.55 0.59
N PHE A 97 -17.77 -30.39 1.18
CA PHE A 97 -18.25 -29.11 0.66
C PHE A 97 -17.68 -28.77 -0.72
N GLN A 98 -16.44 -29.14 -1.04
CA GLN A 98 -15.89 -28.99 -2.38
C GLN A 98 -16.66 -29.81 -3.42
N VAL A 99 -16.97 -31.07 -3.11
CA VAL A 99 -17.77 -31.94 -4.00
C VAL A 99 -19.16 -31.33 -4.21
N VAL A 100 -19.85 -30.96 -3.14
CA VAL A 100 -21.19 -30.36 -3.20
C VAL A 100 -21.17 -29.04 -3.99
N ALA A 101 -20.22 -28.14 -3.72
CA ALA A 101 -20.11 -26.86 -4.41
C ALA A 101 -19.88 -27.02 -5.92
N GLN A 102 -19.09 -28.01 -6.34
CA GLN A 102 -18.84 -28.29 -7.76
C GLN A 102 -20.04 -28.90 -8.48
N PHE A 103 -20.90 -29.66 -7.78
CA PHE A 103 -22.17 -30.13 -8.35
C PHE A 103 -23.13 -28.97 -8.66
N PHE A 104 -23.13 -27.92 -7.83
CA PHE A 104 -23.98 -26.74 -8.03
C PHE A 104 -23.38 -25.72 -9.03
N ALA A 105 -22.05 -25.61 -9.10
CA ALA A 105 -21.35 -24.72 -10.02
C ALA A 105 -21.19 -25.38 -11.41
N LYS A 106 -22.16 -25.15 -12.32
CA LYS A 106 -22.23 -25.70 -13.69
C LYS A 106 -20.96 -25.53 -14.58
N GLU A 107 -19.95 -24.77 -14.16
CA GLU A 107 -18.83 -24.31 -15.00
C GLU A 107 -17.49 -25.05 -14.83
N ARG A 108 -17.25 -25.86 -13.78
CA ARG A 108 -15.91 -26.48 -13.56
C ARG A 108 -15.95 -27.96 -13.16
N LYS A 109 -16.03 -28.85 -14.15
CA LYS A 109 -16.02 -30.31 -13.92
C LYS A 109 -14.63 -30.93 -13.67
N HIS A 110 -13.53 -30.20 -13.86
CA HIS A 110 -12.18 -30.77 -13.92
C HIS A 110 -11.53 -31.09 -12.54
N PHE A 111 -12.12 -30.67 -11.41
CA PHE A 111 -11.51 -30.79 -10.07
C PHE A 111 -12.34 -31.60 -9.06
N ILE A 112 -13.25 -32.47 -9.52
CA ILE A 112 -14.16 -33.22 -8.64
C ILE A 112 -13.56 -34.51 -8.10
N VAL A 113 -12.62 -35.12 -8.85
CA VAL A 113 -12.03 -36.41 -8.52
C VAL A 113 -11.13 -36.36 -7.28
N PRO A 114 -10.21 -35.38 -7.11
CA PRO A 114 -9.33 -35.35 -5.93
C PRO A 114 -10.07 -35.24 -4.58
N PRO A 115 -11.10 -34.39 -4.42
CA PRO A 115 -11.89 -34.35 -3.18
C PRO A 115 -12.65 -35.63 -2.87
N ILE A 116 -13.12 -36.38 -3.88
CA ILE A 116 -13.79 -37.68 -3.67
C ILE A 116 -12.80 -38.70 -3.12
N ILE A 117 -11.62 -38.81 -3.74
CA ILE A 117 -10.55 -39.72 -3.27
C ILE A 117 -10.10 -39.33 -1.86
N SER A 118 -10.02 -38.03 -1.56
CA SER A 118 -9.72 -37.51 -0.22
C SER A 118 -10.70 -38.04 0.84
N ILE A 119 -12.01 -37.98 0.58
CA ILE A 119 -13.04 -38.50 1.51
C ILE A 119 -12.83 -39.99 1.78
N VAL A 120 -12.61 -40.78 0.72
CA VAL A 120 -12.39 -42.24 0.85
C VAL A 120 -11.17 -42.54 1.70
N LEU A 121 -10.06 -41.85 1.46
CA LEU A 121 -8.83 -42.03 2.24
C LEU A 121 -9.00 -41.62 3.71
N ILE A 122 -9.68 -40.50 3.99
CA ILE A 122 -9.90 -40.06 5.37
C ILE A 122 -10.75 -41.09 6.14
N LEU A 123 -11.82 -41.60 5.51
CA LEU A 123 -12.67 -42.64 6.10
C LEU A 123 -11.90 -43.96 6.31
N ALA A 124 -11.08 -44.37 5.34
CA ALA A 124 -10.21 -45.54 5.49
C ALA A 124 -9.22 -45.35 6.66
N GLY A 125 -8.66 -44.15 6.82
CA GLY A 125 -7.79 -43.81 7.95
C GLY A 125 -8.47 -43.96 9.30
N TYR A 126 -9.73 -43.52 9.44
CA TYR A 126 -10.50 -43.73 10.68
C TYR A 126 -10.76 -45.22 10.96
N VAL A 127 -11.09 -46.01 9.94
CA VAL A 127 -11.31 -47.46 10.09
C VAL A 127 -10.03 -48.14 10.58
N LEU A 128 -8.88 -47.84 9.97
CA LEU A 128 -7.58 -48.38 10.38
C LEU A 128 -7.18 -47.94 11.79
N PHE A 129 -7.48 -46.69 12.16
CA PHE A 129 -7.26 -46.16 13.51
C PHE A 129 -8.08 -46.91 14.58
N ILE A 130 -9.37 -47.15 14.31
CA ILE A 130 -10.24 -47.92 15.21
C ILE A 130 -9.70 -49.33 15.40
N ILE A 131 -9.32 -50.01 14.30
CA ILE A 131 -8.78 -51.38 14.36
C ILE A 131 -7.47 -51.42 15.15
N SER A 132 -6.56 -50.47 14.89
CA SER A 132 -5.25 -50.42 15.55
C SER A 132 -5.36 -50.33 17.08
N TYR A 133 -6.23 -49.47 17.61
CA TYR A 133 -6.34 -49.26 19.05
C TYR A 133 -7.21 -50.29 19.76
N LEU A 134 -8.25 -50.82 19.11
CA LEU A 134 -9.09 -51.89 19.68
C LEU A 134 -8.37 -53.24 19.74
N GLN A 135 -7.38 -53.49 18.88
CA GLN A 135 -6.53 -54.68 18.96
C GLN A 135 -5.56 -54.63 20.15
N ILE A 136 -5.05 -53.43 20.49
CA ILE A 136 -4.08 -53.23 21.57
C ILE A 136 -4.78 -53.22 22.94
N ARG A 137 -5.95 -52.59 23.05
CA ARG A 137 -6.66 -52.41 24.33
C ARG A 137 -8.17 -52.30 24.14
N ASP A 138 -8.88 -53.41 24.30
CA ASP A 138 -10.35 -53.46 24.19
C ASP A 138 -11.06 -53.11 25.52
N ASP A 139 -10.88 -51.89 26.02
CA ASP A 139 -11.60 -51.39 27.20
C ASP A 139 -12.68 -50.34 26.85
N ARG A 140 -13.68 -50.19 27.74
CA ARG A 140 -14.80 -49.24 27.55
C ARG A 140 -14.29 -47.80 27.49
N GLU A 141 -13.21 -47.48 28.18
CA GLU A 141 -12.63 -46.15 28.25
C GLU A 141 -11.95 -45.74 26.93
N MET A 142 -11.21 -46.65 26.30
CA MET A 142 -10.58 -46.45 24.99
C MET A 142 -11.63 -46.29 23.90
N LYS A 143 -12.72 -47.09 23.92
CA LYS A 143 -13.85 -46.93 22.98
C LYS A 143 -14.46 -45.53 23.04
N ILE A 144 -14.64 -44.98 24.24
CA ILE A 144 -15.16 -43.62 24.44
C ILE A 144 -14.17 -42.59 23.89
N ARG A 145 -12.87 -42.74 24.17
CA ARG A 145 -11.83 -41.81 23.71
C ARG A 145 -11.68 -41.79 22.18
N ILE A 146 -11.72 -42.95 21.53
CA ILE A 146 -11.73 -43.07 20.06
C ILE A 146 -12.95 -42.33 19.48
N GLY A 147 -14.14 -42.57 20.04
CA GLY A 147 -15.36 -41.89 19.62
C GLY A 147 -15.27 -40.36 19.78
N LEU A 148 -14.76 -39.90 20.93
CA LEU A 148 -14.55 -38.47 21.20
C LEU A 148 -13.52 -37.83 20.24
N ALA A 149 -12.48 -38.55 19.85
CA ALA A 149 -11.48 -38.07 18.89
C ALA A 149 -12.09 -37.86 17.49
N ILE A 150 -12.88 -38.84 17.01
CA ILE A 150 -13.56 -38.75 15.72
C ILE A 150 -14.59 -37.62 15.72
N VAL A 151 -15.44 -37.54 16.75
CA VAL A 151 -16.43 -36.45 16.88
C VAL A 151 -15.73 -35.09 16.98
N GLY A 152 -14.64 -35.00 17.74
CA GLY A 152 -13.83 -33.79 17.87
C GLY A 152 -13.29 -33.31 16.52
N THR A 153 -12.69 -34.20 15.72
CA THR A 153 -12.18 -33.84 14.38
C THR A 153 -13.28 -33.40 13.42
N ILE A 154 -14.48 -34.00 13.48
CA ILE A 154 -15.64 -33.55 12.69
C ILE A 154 -16.11 -32.16 13.12
N PHE A 155 -16.20 -31.87 14.42
CA PHE A 155 -16.59 -30.54 14.88
C PHE A 155 -15.57 -29.47 14.51
N ILE A 156 -14.27 -29.78 14.58
CA ILE A 156 -13.23 -28.84 14.15
C ILE A 156 -13.30 -28.61 12.63
N SER A 157 -13.71 -29.60 11.83
CA SER A 157 -13.84 -29.44 10.37
C SER A 157 -14.86 -28.38 9.94
N LEU A 158 -15.82 -28.04 10.81
CA LEU A 158 -16.75 -26.92 10.60
C LEU A 158 -16.04 -25.57 10.51
N ASN A 159 -14.82 -25.44 11.03
CA ASN A 159 -14.09 -24.17 11.09
C ASN A 159 -13.93 -23.46 9.74
N TRP A 160 -14.02 -24.18 8.61
CA TRP A 160 -13.81 -23.67 7.24
C TRP A 160 -15.08 -23.65 6.37
N TRP A 161 -16.27 -23.73 6.98
CA TRP A 161 -17.54 -23.70 6.26
C TRP A 161 -17.74 -22.41 5.42
N GLU A 162 -17.24 -21.27 5.90
CA GLU A 162 -17.40 -19.96 5.27
C GLU A 162 -16.86 -19.93 3.83
N ASN A 163 -15.81 -20.71 3.52
CA ASN A 163 -15.17 -20.78 2.19
C ASN A 163 -16.12 -21.18 1.06
N TYR A 164 -17.14 -21.96 1.40
CA TYR A 164 -18.07 -22.54 0.46
C TYR A 164 -19.44 -21.85 0.50
N SER A 165 -19.67 -20.99 1.51
CA SER A 165 -20.95 -20.31 1.74
C SER A 165 -21.45 -19.53 0.52
N THR A 166 -20.55 -18.84 -0.19
CA THR A 166 -20.85 -18.05 -1.39
C THR A 166 -21.13 -18.92 -2.62
N LEU A 167 -20.66 -20.17 -2.63
CA LEU A 167 -20.83 -21.10 -3.75
C LEU A 167 -22.19 -21.81 -3.72
N PHE A 168 -22.79 -21.97 -2.54
CA PHE A 168 -24.04 -22.71 -2.38
C PHE A 168 -25.31 -21.98 -2.86
N ARG A 169 -25.21 -20.74 -3.37
CA ARG A 169 -26.34 -19.89 -3.83
C ARG A 169 -27.55 -19.90 -2.87
N ASN A 170 -27.34 -20.09 -1.57
CA ASN A 170 -28.40 -20.11 -0.56
C ASN A 170 -28.54 -18.71 0.06
N PRO A 171 -29.72 -18.06 -0.03
CA PRO A 171 -29.94 -16.72 0.54
C PRO A 171 -29.61 -16.62 2.04
N PHE A 172 -29.85 -17.70 2.79
CA PHE A 172 -29.57 -17.75 4.22
C PHE A 172 -28.07 -17.65 4.53
N LEU A 173 -27.24 -18.42 3.83
CA LEU A 173 -25.79 -18.45 4.04
C LEU A 173 -25.12 -17.17 3.53
N ASN A 174 -25.59 -16.63 2.40
CA ASN A 174 -25.08 -15.37 1.85
C ASN A 174 -25.37 -14.19 2.79
N SER A 175 -26.57 -14.12 3.37
CA SER A 175 -26.92 -13.09 4.36
C SER A 175 -26.02 -13.15 5.60
N ILE A 176 -25.71 -14.34 6.11
CA ILE A 176 -24.82 -14.50 7.27
C ILE A 176 -23.39 -14.07 6.92
N SER A 177 -22.89 -14.46 5.74
CA SER A 177 -21.54 -14.08 5.28
C SER A 177 -21.40 -12.56 5.13
N GLU A 178 -22.38 -11.88 4.51
CA GLU A 178 -22.38 -10.42 4.38
C GLU A 178 -22.46 -9.71 5.75
N ASP A 179 -23.25 -10.23 6.70
CA ASP A 179 -23.35 -9.66 8.04
C ASP A 179 -22.07 -9.84 8.87
N ILE A 180 -21.35 -10.96 8.71
CA ILE A 180 -20.02 -11.17 9.32
C ILE A 180 -19.01 -10.16 8.78
N VAL A 181 -19.02 -9.88 7.47
CA VAL A 181 -18.12 -8.89 6.86
C VAL A 181 -18.37 -7.50 7.45
N ARG A 182 -19.64 -7.13 7.70
CA ARG A 182 -20.03 -5.83 8.28
C ARG A 182 -19.76 -5.69 9.78
N SER A 183 -19.88 -6.78 10.55
CA SER A 183 -19.77 -6.79 12.02
C SER A 183 -18.47 -7.45 12.54
N ARG A 184 -17.47 -7.58 11.66
CA ARG A 184 -16.31 -8.48 11.80
C ARG A 184 -15.48 -8.32 13.08
N ASN A 185 -15.29 -7.09 13.58
CA ASN A 185 -14.53 -6.87 14.81
C ASN A 185 -15.29 -7.35 16.06
N LEU A 186 -16.61 -7.16 16.08
CA LEU A 186 -17.45 -7.59 17.20
C LEU A 186 -17.67 -9.10 17.20
N VAL A 187 -17.89 -9.70 16.02
CA VAL A 187 -17.89 -11.16 15.84
C VAL A 187 -16.56 -11.76 16.30
N GLY A 188 -15.43 -11.08 16.02
CA GLY A 188 -14.13 -11.50 16.50
C GLY A 188 -13.99 -11.51 18.02
N ILE A 189 -14.52 -10.49 18.72
CA ILE A 189 -14.56 -10.44 20.19
C ILE A 189 -15.40 -11.60 20.74
N LEU A 190 -16.61 -11.77 20.22
CA LEU A 190 -17.52 -12.81 20.70
C LEU A 190 -16.96 -14.21 20.46
N SER A 191 -16.39 -14.47 19.28
CA SER A 191 -15.72 -15.73 18.95
C SER A 191 -14.56 -16.02 19.90
N SER A 192 -13.67 -15.02 20.15
CA SER A 192 -12.58 -15.16 21.12
C SER A 192 -13.08 -15.52 22.51
N VAL A 193 -14.14 -14.84 23.00
CA VAL A 193 -14.72 -15.10 24.32
C VAL A 193 -15.30 -16.51 24.40
N VAL A 194 -16.05 -16.96 23.40
CA VAL A 194 -16.61 -18.33 23.39
C VAL A 194 -15.50 -19.37 23.43
N ARG A 195 -14.44 -19.21 22.64
CA ARG A 195 -13.30 -20.14 22.63
C ARG A 195 -12.60 -20.21 23.99
N ILE A 196 -12.41 -19.07 24.65
CA ILE A 196 -11.82 -18.99 26.00
C ILE A 196 -12.72 -19.74 27.00
N LEU A 197 -14.02 -19.40 27.04
CA LEU A 197 -14.95 -19.93 28.03
C LEU A 197 -15.17 -21.44 27.85
N VAL A 198 -15.35 -21.91 26.61
CA VAL A 198 -15.58 -23.33 26.32
C VAL A 198 -14.35 -24.16 26.68
N THR A 199 -13.14 -23.70 26.30
CA THR A 199 -11.90 -24.42 26.63
C THR A 199 -11.70 -24.47 28.14
N ALA A 200 -11.90 -23.34 28.85
CA ALA A 200 -11.81 -23.30 30.31
C ALA A 200 -12.83 -24.22 30.99
N ALA A 201 -14.08 -24.28 30.49
CA ALA A 201 -15.12 -25.14 31.03
C ALA A 201 -14.80 -26.64 30.84
N VAL A 202 -14.29 -27.04 29.68
CA VAL A 202 -13.92 -28.45 29.41
C VAL A 202 -12.81 -28.90 30.35
N VAL A 203 -11.77 -28.08 30.55
CA VAL A 203 -10.66 -28.41 31.46
C VAL A 203 -11.15 -28.42 32.91
N GLY A 204 -11.95 -27.42 33.27
CA GLY A 204 -12.63 -27.29 34.58
C GLY A 204 -13.41 -28.54 34.96
N ALA A 205 -14.14 -29.12 34.00
CA ALA A 205 -14.93 -30.33 34.20
C ALA A 205 -14.08 -31.61 34.12
N TYR A 206 -13.11 -31.68 33.21
CA TYR A 206 -12.34 -32.89 32.95
C TYR A 206 -11.42 -33.28 34.13
N VAL A 207 -10.78 -32.30 34.78
CA VAL A 207 -9.85 -32.59 35.89
C VAL A 207 -10.56 -33.33 37.05
N PRO A 208 -11.70 -32.85 37.58
CA PRO A 208 -12.48 -33.60 38.58
C PRO A 208 -13.03 -34.93 38.07
N LEU A 209 -13.54 -34.97 36.82
CA LEU A 209 -14.08 -36.21 36.22
C LEU A 209 -13.02 -37.29 36.02
N SER A 210 -11.74 -36.91 35.90
CA SER A 210 -10.60 -37.83 35.84
C SER A 210 -10.13 -38.32 37.21
N GLY A 211 -10.82 -37.95 38.31
CA GLY A 211 -10.47 -38.31 39.67
C GLY A 211 -9.29 -37.54 40.25
N ARG A 212 -9.01 -36.32 39.75
CA ARG A 212 -7.85 -35.50 40.13
C ARG A 212 -8.28 -34.19 40.79
N ASP A 213 -7.46 -33.74 41.75
CA ASP A 213 -7.69 -32.49 42.48
C ASP A 213 -6.90 -31.30 41.92
N TRP A 214 -7.52 -30.12 41.97
CA TRP A 214 -6.90 -28.85 41.57
C TRP A 214 -5.79 -28.36 42.51
N SER A 215 -5.76 -28.85 43.75
CA SER A 215 -4.73 -28.53 44.75
C SER A 215 -3.32 -28.87 44.28
N SER A 216 -3.18 -29.80 43.33
CA SER A 216 -1.90 -30.22 42.80
C SER A 216 -1.22 -29.20 41.88
N VAL A 217 -1.96 -28.21 41.36
CA VAL A 217 -1.38 -27.12 40.54
C VAL A 217 -0.50 -26.21 41.41
N THR A 218 -0.84 -26.04 42.69
CA THR A 218 -0.06 -25.23 43.63
C THR A 218 1.14 -25.97 44.24
N SER A 219 1.16 -27.31 44.22
CA SER A 219 2.21 -28.14 44.82
C SER A 219 3.32 -28.59 43.84
N VAL A 220 3.31 -28.14 42.58
CA VAL A 220 4.30 -28.54 41.56
C VAL A 220 5.71 -28.03 41.89
N PRO A 221 6.76 -28.88 41.88
CA PRO A 221 8.16 -28.49 42.08
C PRO A 221 8.62 -27.36 41.12
N GLY A 222 9.46 -26.46 41.62
CA GLY A 222 9.92 -25.28 40.87
C GLY A 222 10.60 -25.59 39.52
N ASN A 223 11.32 -26.71 39.44
CA ASN A 223 12.01 -27.14 38.22
C ASN A 223 11.04 -27.56 37.10
N VAL A 224 10.01 -28.34 37.45
CA VAL A 224 8.96 -28.79 36.51
C VAL A 224 8.13 -27.60 36.03
N ARG A 225 7.75 -26.72 36.95
CA ARG A 225 7.02 -25.48 36.66
C ARG A 225 7.77 -24.59 35.66
N ARG A 226 9.09 -24.43 35.82
CA ARG A 226 9.93 -23.62 34.92
C ARG A 226 9.93 -24.16 33.49
N VAL A 227 10.09 -25.47 33.32
CA VAL A 227 10.11 -26.11 31.99
C VAL A 227 8.77 -25.94 31.28
N ILE A 228 7.67 -26.16 32.00
CA ILE A 228 6.32 -25.99 31.47
C ILE A 228 6.11 -24.56 30.95
N TRP A 229 6.48 -23.54 31.72
CA TRP A 229 6.34 -22.14 31.29
C TRP A 229 7.25 -21.78 30.12
N ILE A 230 8.46 -22.32 30.05
CA ILE A 230 9.34 -22.16 28.89
C ILE A 230 8.67 -22.74 27.63
N LEU A 231 8.10 -23.94 27.71
CA LEU A 231 7.40 -24.57 26.58
C LEU A 231 6.17 -23.77 26.14
N VAL A 232 5.39 -23.23 27.09
CA VAL A 232 4.27 -22.33 26.79
C VAL A 232 4.76 -21.05 26.10
N GLY A 233 5.83 -20.44 26.59
CA GLY A 233 6.46 -19.27 25.97
C GLY A 233 6.93 -19.54 24.54
N ILE A 234 7.63 -20.65 24.32
CA ILE A 234 8.07 -21.10 22.98
C ILE A 234 6.87 -21.27 22.06
N GLN A 235 5.78 -21.89 22.51
CA GLN A 235 4.58 -22.09 21.70
C GLN A 235 3.91 -20.77 21.31
N ILE A 236 3.78 -19.82 22.24
CA ILE A 236 3.18 -18.49 21.98
C ILE A 236 4.04 -17.71 20.98
N VAL A 237 5.36 -17.65 21.19
CA VAL A 237 6.30 -16.95 20.30
C VAL A 237 6.33 -17.61 18.92
N SER A 238 6.41 -18.94 18.85
CA SER A 238 6.41 -19.69 17.58
C SER A 238 5.11 -19.47 16.82
N SER A 239 3.97 -19.45 17.51
CA SER A 239 2.68 -19.12 16.90
C SER A 239 2.69 -17.69 16.34
N ALA A 240 3.15 -16.70 17.09
CA ALA A 240 3.22 -15.31 16.64
C ALA A 240 4.18 -15.12 15.44
N LEU A 241 5.33 -15.79 15.45
CA LEU A 241 6.27 -15.79 14.32
C LEU A 241 5.65 -16.45 13.10
N CYS A 242 4.99 -17.60 13.25
CA CYS A 242 4.28 -18.26 12.15
C CYS A 242 3.22 -17.34 11.55
N HIS A 243 2.44 -16.60 12.35
CA HIS A 243 1.52 -15.59 11.83
C HIS A 243 2.22 -14.60 10.92
N TRP A 244 3.32 -14.05 11.41
CA TRP A 244 4.06 -13.03 10.70
C TRP A 244 4.65 -13.58 9.40
N PHE A 245 5.26 -14.77 9.44
CA PHE A 245 5.78 -15.45 8.24
C PHE A 245 4.69 -15.77 7.23
N VAL A 246 3.52 -16.25 7.65
CA VAL A 246 2.37 -16.50 6.76
C VAL A 246 1.90 -15.19 6.14
N VAL A 247 1.74 -14.12 6.92
CA VAL A 247 1.36 -12.79 6.42
C VAL A 247 2.35 -12.30 5.36
N VAL A 248 3.64 -12.48 5.62
CA VAL A 248 4.71 -12.12 4.69
C VAL A 248 4.67 -13.01 3.44
N ALA A 249 4.53 -14.33 3.57
CA ALA A 249 4.44 -15.27 2.46
C ALA A 249 3.22 -15.02 1.56
N CYS A 250 2.07 -14.71 2.17
CA CYS A 250 0.85 -14.30 1.47
C CYS A 250 1.08 -13.01 0.68
N LYS A 251 1.70 -12.00 1.32
CA LYS A 251 2.05 -10.75 0.66
C LYS A 251 3.10 -10.97 -0.44
N MET A 252 4.02 -11.92 -0.31
CA MET A 252 5.07 -12.17 -1.30
C MET A 252 4.61 -13.04 -2.47
N HIS A 253 3.35 -13.49 -2.52
CA HIS A 253 2.88 -14.52 -3.47
C HIS A 253 3.71 -15.82 -3.40
N ALA A 254 4.41 -16.05 -2.28
CA ALA A 254 5.33 -17.16 -2.08
C ALA A 254 4.60 -18.47 -1.74
N ILE A 255 3.27 -18.42 -1.54
CA ILE A 255 2.44 -19.55 -1.13
C ILE A 255 2.68 -20.77 -2.03
N ARG A 256 2.74 -20.58 -3.36
CA ARG A 256 2.90 -21.70 -4.32
C ARG A 256 4.30 -22.25 -4.43
N ARG A 257 5.32 -21.39 -4.44
CA ARG A 257 6.69 -21.79 -4.81
C ARG A 257 7.51 -22.24 -3.61
N SER A 258 7.25 -21.69 -2.43
CA SER A 258 8.15 -21.85 -1.29
C SER A 258 7.44 -22.19 0.02
N PHE A 259 6.10 -22.18 0.05
CA PHE A 259 5.35 -22.37 1.30
C PHE A 259 4.48 -23.63 1.30
N LEU A 260 3.82 -23.96 0.19
CA LEU A 260 2.95 -25.14 0.08
C LEU A 260 3.67 -26.46 0.38
N LEU A 261 4.85 -26.69 -0.22
CA LEU A 261 5.60 -27.93 0.01
C LEU A 261 6.12 -28.05 1.46
N PRO A 262 6.76 -27.03 2.08
CA PRO A 262 7.11 -27.09 3.49
C PRO A 262 5.91 -27.29 4.42
N VAL A 263 4.75 -26.71 4.10
CA VAL A 263 3.52 -26.94 4.88
C VAL A 263 3.05 -28.38 4.74
N TYR A 264 3.08 -28.99 3.55
CA TYR A 264 2.75 -30.42 3.38
C TYR A 264 3.71 -31.36 4.12
N LEU A 265 4.97 -30.94 4.25
CA LEU A 265 6.00 -31.70 4.94
C LEU A 265 6.10 -31.37 6.44
N ALA A 266 5.36 -30.37 6.95
CA ALA A 266 5.49 -29.91 8.33
C ALA A 266 5.06 -30.98 9.33
N THR A 267 3.88 -31.60 9.16
CA THR A 267 3.46 -32.73 10.01
C THR A 267 4.50 -33.88 9.99
N LEU A 268 5.04 -34.21 8.81
CA LEU A 268 6.08 -35.26 8.68
C LEU A 268 7.40 -34.85 9.36
N GLY A 269 7.77 -33.58 9.27
CA GLY A 269 8.93 -33.00 9.94
C GLY A 269 8.79 -33.03 11.47
N VAL A 270 7.59 -32.78 11.99
CA VAL A 270 7.30 -32.91 13.44
C VAL A 270 7.49 -34.35 13.90
N VAL A 271 6.93 -35.32 13.16
CA VAL A 271 7.12 -36.75 13.47
C VAL A 271 8.61 -37.13 13.42
N ALA A 272 9.35 -36.69 12.40
CA ALA A 272 10.79 -36.91 12.29
C ALA A 272 11.57 -36.28 13.45
N ALA A 273 11.19 -35.08 13.90
CA ALA A 273 11.82 -34.38 15.02
C ALA A 273 11.63 -35.10 16.36
N PHE A 274 10.54 -35.86 16.54
CA PHE A 274 10.35 -36.71 17.72
C PHE A 274 11.09 -38.06 17.61
N ILE A 275 11.23 -38.61 16.40
CA ILE A 275 11.93 -39.89 16.17
C ILE A 275 13.46 -39.72 16.26
N ALA A 276 14.02 -38.62 15.77
CA ALA A 276 15.48 -38.43 15.69
C ALA A 276 16.21 -38.51 17.05
N PRO A 277 15.74 -37.87 18.14
CA PRO A 277 16.34 -38.03 19.46
C PRO A 277 16.36 -39.47 19.94
N VAL A 278 15.30 -40.24 19.67
CA VAL A 278 15.21 -41.66 20.03
C VAL A 278 16.25 -42.49 19.30
N ILE A 279 16.46 -42.25 18.00
CA ILE A 279 17.50 -42.93 17.21
C ILE A 279 18.89 -42.60 17.74
N ILE A 280 19.17 -41.33 18.04
CA ILE A 280 20.47 -40.90 18.57
C ILE A 280 20.73 -41.55 19.94
N PHE A 281 19.72 -41.59 20.81
CA PHE A 281 19.84 -42.19 22.13
C PHE A 281 20.03 -43.70 22.07
N TYR A 282 19.29 -44.37 21.17
CA TYR A 282 19.50 -45.79 20.84
C TYR A 282 20.92 -46.06 20.36
N GLN A 283 21.44 -45.28 19.41
CA GLN A 283 22.81 -45.45 18.90
C GLN A 283 23.87 -45.28 20.01
N ASN A 284 23.66 -44.35 20.95
CA ASN A 284 24.56 -44.15 22.08
C ASN A 284 24.49 -45.32 23.08
N LEU A 285 23.29 -45.85 23.38
CA LEU A 285 23.14 -47.02 24.25
C LEU A 285 23.63 -48.32 23.59
N SER A 286 23.44 -48.48 22.28
CA SER A 286 23.92 -49.63 21.53
C SER A 286 25.46 -49.70 21.57
N LYS A 287 26.15 -48.55 21.48
CA LYS A 287 27.60 -48.48 21.64
C LYS A 287 28.10 -48.93 23.02
N THR A 288 27.32 -48.72 24.08
CA THR A 288 27.71 -49.11 25.45
C THR A 288 27.29 -50.53 25.81
N ARG A 289 26.20 -51.07 25.22
CA ARG A 289 25.68 -52.43 25.48
C ARG A 289 26.13 -53.51 24.49
N GLY A 290 26.79 -53.14 23.39
CA GLY A 290 27.38 -54.06 22.41
C GLY A 290 26.59 -54.19 21.09
N ALA A 291 27.24 -54.74 20.05
CA ALA A 291 26.74 -54.75 18.66
C ALA A 291 25.44 -55.54 18.42
N ASN A 292 25.04 -56.41 19.35
CA ASN A 292 23.81 -57.22 19.23
C ASN A 292 22.56 -56.53 19.80
N TYR A 293 22.69 -55.32 20.39
CA TYR A 293 21.54 -54.63 20.98
C TYR A 293 20.61 -54.04 19.90
N THR A 294 19.46 -54.67 19.72
CA THR A 294 18.49 -54.30 18.66
C THR A 294 17.55 -53.18 19.11
N MET A 295 16.95 -52.45 18.16
CA MET A 295 15.95 -51.42 18.46
C MET A 295 14.73 -51.99 19.20
N THR A 296 14.38 -53.26 18.93
CA THR A 296 13.30 -53.98 19.61
C THR A 296 13.63 -54.21 21.08
N GLU A 297 14.87 -54.62 21.39
CA GLU A 297 15.35 -54.75 22.78
C GLU A 297 15.42 -53.39 23.49
N TYR A 298 15.81 -52.33 22.79
CA TYR A 298 15.79 -50.96 23.32
C TYR A 298 14.38 -50.46 23.69
N CYS A 299 13.42 -50.66 22.78
CA CYS A 299 12.02 -50.38 23.06
C CYS A 299 11.51 -51.22 24.26
N PHE A 300 11.85 -52.51 24.31
CA PHE A 300 11.43 -53.42 25.38
C PHE A 300 12.00 -53.04 26.75
N ASP A 301 13.28 -52.64 26.81
CA ASP A 301 13.94 -52.22 28.05
C ASP A 301 13.34 -50.94 28.61
N ILE A 302 13.02 -49.96 27.74
CA ILE A 302 12.46 -48.67 28.15
C ILE A 302 10.98 -48.80 28.52
N THR A 303 10.21 -49.60 27.79
CA THR A 303 8.79 -49.85 28.10
C THR A 303 8.60 -50.56 29.43
N ASN A 304 9.53 -51.44 29.82
CA ASN A 304 9.52 -52.14 31.11
C ASN A 304 10.30 -51.44 32.24
N GLY A 305 10.86 -50.25 31.99
CA GLY A 305 11.54 -49.44 33.02
C GLY A 305 12.96 -49.89 33.41
N ASN A 306 13.57 -50.83 32.67
CA ASN A 306 14.83 -51.51 33.02
C ASN A 306 16.12 -50.71 32.73
N GLY A 307 16.04 -49.41 32.45
CA GLY A 307 17.24 -48.56 32.29
C GLY A 307 17.19 -47.21 33.02
N LEU A 308 16.22 -47.01 33.92
CA LEU A 308 16.03 -45.76 34.66
C LEU A 308 17.17 -45.56 35.67
N SER A 309 18.09 -44.63 35.39
CA SER A 309 18.94 -44.05 36.43
C SER A 309 18.13 -43.04 37.23
N GLN A 310 18.07 -43.18 38.56
CA GLN A 310 17.38 -42.21 39.44
C GLN A 310 17.97 -40.79 39.32
N ASN A 311 19.20 -40.66 38.81
CA ASN A 311 19.92 -39.39 38.59
C ASN A 311 19.85 -38.88 37.13
N ALA A 312 18.96 -39.43 36.29
CA ALA A 312 18.84 -39.01 34.89
C ALA A 312 18.49 -37.52 34.74
N VAL A 313 19.16 -36.84 33.79
CA VAL A 313 18.94 -35.43 33.48
C VAL A 313 17.56 -35.26 32.82
N TRP A 314 16.91 -34.10 32.97
CA TRP A 314 15.55 -33.87 32.48
C TRP A 314 15.35 -34.16 30.97
N TYR A 315 16.37 -33.91 30.14
CA TYR A 315 16.33 -34.21 28.71
C TYR A 315 16.24 -35.72 28.45
N GLU A 316 16.93 -36.53 29.23
CA GLU A 316 16.88 -37.99 29.11
C GLU A 316 15.47 -38.49 29.46
N LYS A 317 14.87 -38.00 30.55
CA LYS A 317 13.47 -38.31 30.91
C LYS A 317 12.48 -37.95 29.81
N LEU A 318 12.70 -36.84 29.10
CA LEU A 318 11.87 -36.45 27.95
C LEU A 318 12.02 -37.40 26.75
N VAL A 319 13.26 -37.78 26.40
CA VAL A 319 13.51 -38.76 25.33
C VAL A 319 12.88 -40.10 25.67
N TRP A 320 12.89 -40.49 26.94
CA TRP A 320 12.27 -41.71 27.43
C TRP A 320 10.75 -41.70 27.29
N ASP A 321 10.10 -40.59 27.64
CA ASP A 321 8.66 -40.41 27.42
C ASP A 321 8.30 -40.48 25.93
N ILE A 322 9.17 -39.96 25.05
CA ILE A 322 9.00 -40.05 23.60
C ILE A 322 9.16 -41.51 23.13
N THR A 323 10.20 -42.21 23.59
CA THR A 323 10.43 -43.63 23.25
C THR A 323 9.27 -44.52 23.73
N HIS A 324 8.79 -44.30 24.95
CA HIS A 324 7.65 -45.04 25.51
C HIS A 324 6.36 -44.80 24.72
N SER A 325 6.18 -43.59 24.19
CA SER A 325 5.04 -43.29 23.32
C SER A 325 5.18 -43.86 21.91
N LEU A 326 6.40 -43.95 21.36
CA LEU A 326 6.64 -44.41 19.98
C LEU A 326 6.74 -45.94 19.87
N CYS A 327 7.15 -46.62 20.95
CA CYS A 327 7.26 -48.08 21.00
C CYS A 327 6.01 -48.68 21.70
N PRO A 328 5.09 -49.35 20.98
CA PRO A 328 4.06 -50.17 21.62
C PRO A 328 4.66 -51.26 22.52
N ASN A 329 3.88 -51.71 23.51
CA ASN A 329 4.28 -52.74 24.48
C ASN A 329 4.69 -54.07 23.82
N ASP A 330 4.26 -54.35 22.58
CA ASP A 330 4.67 -55.51 21.79
C ASP A 330 5.16 -55.13 20.38
N MET A 331 6.41 -54.68 20.30
CA MET A 331 7.09 -54.33 19.03
C MET A 331 7.30 -55.50 18.07
N THR A 332 6.96 -56.75 18.46
CA THR A 332 7.13 -57.92 17.60
C THR A 332 5.99 -58.11 16.61
N ASN A 333 4.83 -57.48 16.85
CA ASN A 333 3.65 -57.61 16.01
C ASN A 333 3.68 -56.62 14.82
N GLN A 334 4.28 -57.06 13.69
CA GLN A 334 4.37 -56.27 12.46
C GLN A 334 3.02 -55.73 11.94
N ARG A 335 1.89 -56.36 12.30
CA ARG A 335 0.55 -55.93 11.87
C ARG A 335 0.10 -54.62 12.55
N GLU A 336 0.45 -54.42 13.82
CA GLU A 336 0.04 -53.22 14.58
C GLU A 336 0.74 -51.96 14.04
N ILE A 337 2.04 -52.07 13.78
CA ILE A 337 2.82 -51.00 13.13
C ILE A 337 2.25 -50.70 11.73
N GLY A 338 1.85 -51.74 10.99
CA GLY A 338 1.22 -51.60 9.68
C GLY A 338 -0.09 -50.80 9.71
N PHE A 339 -0.95 -51.02 10.71
CA PHE A 339 -2.21 -50.26 10.84
C PHE A 339 -1.98 -48.80 11.26
N LEU A 340 -1.03 -48.54 12.15
CA LEU A 340 -0.65 -47.18 12.57
C LEU A 340 -0.06 -46.36 11.42
N VAL A 341 0.86 -46.96 10.64
CA VAL A 341 1.44 -46.31 9.46
C VAL A 341 0.39 -46.14 8.36
N GLY A 342 -0.47 -47.15 8.17
CA GLY A 342 -1.56 -47.11 7.20
C GLY A 342 -2.58 -46.00 7.46
N SER A 343 -3.06 -45.85 8.71
CA SER A 343 -3.98 -44.78 9.08
C SER A 343 -3.33 -43.39 8.90
N SER A 344 -2.07 -43.25 9.29
CA SER A 344 -1.28 -42.03 9.14
C SER A 344 -1.12 -41.60 7.68
N LEU A 345 -0.74 -42.52 6.79
CA LEU A 345 -0.60 -42.25 5.36
C LEU A 345 -1.93 -41.86 4.72
N CYS A 346 -3.02 -42.55 5.10
CA CYS A 346 -4.36 -42.26 4.59
C CYS A 346 -4.82 -40.83 4.93
N TRP A 347 -4.64 -40.39 6.17
CA TRP A 347 -5.00 -39.02 6.57
C TRP A 347 -4.13 -37.96 5.90
N TRP A 348 -2.83 -38.19 5.77
CA TRP A 348 -1.93 -37.24 5.09
C TRP A 348 -2.24 -37.10 3.59
N LEU A 349 -2.37 -38.24 2.87
CA LEU A 349 -2.75 -38.23 1.46
C LEU A 349 -4.14 -37.63 1.24
N GLY A 350 -5.09 -37.95 2.13
CA GLY A 350 -6.43 -37.37 2.10
C GLY A 350 -6.39 -35.84 2.19
N TRP A 351 -5.65 -35.29 3.16
CA TRP A 351 -5.50 -33.85 3.30
C TRP A 351 -4.82 -33.20 2.08
N VAL A 352 -3.72 -33.77 1.58
CA VAL A 352 -3.01 -33.25 0.40
C VAL A 352 -3.94 -33.19 -0.82
N LEU A 353 -4.71 -34.25 -1.08
CA LEU A 353 -5.64 -34.31 -2.22
C LEU A 353 -6.78 -33.28 -2.10
N CYS A 354 -7.27 -33.02 -0.88
CA CYS A 354 -8.26 -31.97 -0.62
C CYS A 354 -7.75 -30.55 -0.97
N THR A 355 -6.42 -30.34 -0.98
CA THR A 355 -5.81 -29.02 -1.17
C THR A 355 -5.09 -28.87 -2.52
N VAL A 356 -5.08 -29.91 -3.38
CA VAL A 356 -4.46 -29.87 -4.71
C VAL A 356 -4.99 -28.73 -5.58
N TYR A 357 -6.27 -28.38 -5.47
CA TYR A 357 -6.87 -27.31 -6.27
C TYR A 357 -6.17 -25.95 -6.07
N ILE A 358 -5.52 -25.71 -4.92
CA ILE A 358 -4.82 -24.46 -4.60
C ILE A 358 -3.67 -24.17 -5.58
N TRP A 359 -3.01 -25.23 -6.08
CA TRP A 359 -1.96 -25.10 -7.09
C TRP A 359 -2.48 -24.50 -8.41
N SER A 360 -3.74 -24.79 -8.74
CA SER A 360 -4.40 -24.41 -9.98
C SER A 360 -5.15 -23.08 -9.93
N LEU A 361 -5.31 -22.48 -8.74
CA LEU A 361 -5.97 -21.18 -8.60
C LEU A 361 -5.25 -20.11 -9.45
N GLN A 362 -5.88 -18.96 -9.69
CA GLN A 362 -5.16 -17.74 -10.06
C GLN A 362 -5.28 -16.84 -8.85
N LEU A 363 -4.18 -16.67 -8.11
CA LEU A 363 -4.13 -15.83 -6.92
C LEU A 363 -3.68 -14.44 -7.35
N GLN A 364 -4.40 -13.41 -6.90
CA GLN A 364 -4.07 -12.02 -7.19
C GLN A 364 -2.66 -11.68 -6.68
N ARG A 365 -2.04 -10.70 -7.34
CA ARG A 365 -0.69 -10.26 -7.02
C ARG A 365 -0.70 -9.52 -5.69
N ILE A 366 -0.12 -10.16 -4.66
CA ILE A 366 -0.01 -9.67 -3.28
C ILE A 366 -1.41 -9.44 -2.70
N GLU A 367 -1.82 -10.27 -1.76
CA GLU A 367 -3.15 -10.19 -1.16
C GLU A 367 -3.02 -9.88 0.33
N ARG A 368 -3.94 -9.08 0.90
CA ARG A 368 -4.01 -9.03 2.36
C ARG A 368 -4.50 -10.39 2.84
N THR A 369 -3.99 -10.86 3.97
CA THR A 369 -4.52 -12.08 4.61
C THR A 369 -6.02 -12.02 4.84
N GLU A 370 -6.62 -10.83 5.00
CA GLU A 370 -8.07 -10.68 5.17
C GLU A 370 -8.93 -10.83 3.90
N HIS A 371 -8.30 -10.78 2.72
CA HIS A 371 -8.93 -11.00 1.41
C HIS A 371 -8.61 -12.39 0.87
N LEU A 372 -7.39 -12.86 1.14
CA LEU A 372 -6.93 -14.20 0.79
C LEU A 372 -7.61 -15.28 1.66
N LEU A 373 -7.73 -15.01 2.96
CA LEU A 373 -8.29 -15.92 3.95
C LEU A 373 -9.69 -15.48 4.34
N VAL A 374 -10.65 -16.40 4.21
CA VAL A 374 -12.04 -16.15 4.59
C VAL A 374 -12.14 -15.82 6.08
N ARG A 375 -11.31 -16.49 6.90
CA ARG A 375 -11.10 -16.14 8.31
C ARG A 375 -9.77 -15.41 8.49
N ARG A 376 -9.80 -14.25 9.16
CA ARG A 376 -8.65 -13.33 9.32
C ARG A 376 -7.44 -13.92 10.05
N MET A 377 -7.65 -15.01 10.80
CA MET A 377 -6.64 -15.66 11.63
C MET A 377 -6.73 -17.18 11.45
N TYR A 378 -5.60 -17.86 11.59
CA TYR A 378 -5.51 -19.31 11.64
C TYR A 378 -5.78 -19.80 13.07
N GLU A 379 -6.14 -21.08 13.21
CA GLU A 379 -6.19 -21.71 14.52
C GLU A 379 -4.78 -22.10 14.96
N GLY A 380 -4.33 -21.59 16.12
CA GLY A 380 -2.98 -21.91 16.62
C GLY A 380 -2.77 -23.40 16.87
N ALA A 381 -3.85 -24.14 17.16
CA ALA A 381 -3.84 -25.59 17.30
C ALA A 381 -3.73 -26.35 15.97
N PHE A 382 -4.17 -25.75 14.85
CA PHE A 382 -4.30 -26.41 13.54
C PHE A 382 -3.77 -25.50 12.43
N MET A 383 -2.51 -25.09 12.55
CA MET A 383 -1.86 -24.10 11.69
C MET A 383 -1.86 -24.54 10.21
N GLU A 384 -1.40 -25.76 9.93
CA GLU A 384 -1.23 -26.28 8.57
C GLU A 384 -2.57 -26.34 7.82
N GLN A 385 -3.59 -26.91 8.48
CA GLN A 385 -4.93 -27.04 7.93
C GLN A 385 -5.61 -25.67 7.79
N SER A 386 -5.38 -24.75 8.73
CA SER A 386 -5.94 -23.40 8.70
C SER A 386 -5.41 -22.54 7.55
N ILE A 387 -4.17 -22.76 7.11
CA ILE A 387 -3.57 -21.98 6.01
C ILE A 387 -4.04 -22.54 4.66
N MET A 388 -4.14 -23.86 4.52
CA MET A 388 -4.49 -24.49 3.25
C MET A 388 -6.00 -24.47 2.96
N LEU A 389 -6.86 -24.67 3.97
CA LEU A 389 -8.30 -24.82 3.75
C LEU A 389 -9.07 -23.49 3.68
N ASN A 390 -8.40 -22.34 3.76
CA ASN A 390 -9.03 -21.03 3.99
C ASN A 390 -8.91 -20.06 2.79
N ILE A 391 -8.48 -20.52 1.61
CA ILE A 391 -8.18 -19.69 0.43
C ILE A 391 -9.39 -19.59 -0.52
N HIS A 392 -9.82 -18.37 -0.88
CA HIS A 392 -10.90 -18.12 -1.86
C HIS A 392 -10.40 -17.39 -3.12
N LYS A 393 -11.20 -17.38 -4.21
CA LYS A 393 -10.93 -16.68 -5.48
C LYS A 393 -12.00 -15.62 -5.73
N GLN A 394 -11.59 -14.38 -6.01
CA GLN A 394 -12.45 -13.41 -6.69
C GLN A 394 -11.60 -12.52 -7.62
N ASP A 395 -11.88 -12.58 -8.93
CA ASP A 395 -11.30 -11.68 -9.91
C ASP A 395 -12.46 -11.05 -10.69
N ASP A 396 -12.68 -9.77 -10.45
CA ASP A 396 -13.48 -8.95 -11.35
C ASP A 396 -12.54 -8.25 -12.35
N PRO A 397 -12.89 -8.20 -13.64
CA PRO A 397 -12.12 -7.47 -14.64
C PRO A 397 -12.13 -5.97 -14.34
N VAL A 398 -11.03 -5.30 -14.67
CA VAL A 398 -10.81 -3.86 -14.42
C VAL A 398 -10.60 -3.13 -15.73
N THR A 399 -11.07 -1.88 -15.81
CA THR A 399 -10.81 -0.99 -16.94
C THR A 399 -10.03 0.24 -16.48
N VAL A 400 -8.98 0.59 -17.20
CA VAL A 400 -8.10 1.74 -16.91
C VAL A 400 -8.14 2.72 -18.07
N PHE A 401 -8.54 3.95 -17.79
CA PHE A 401 -8.54 5.06 -18.74
C PHE A 401 -7.33 5.96 -18.50
N LEU A 402 -6.44 6.08 -19.49
CA LEU A 402 -5.31 7.00 -19.43
C LEU A 402 -5.78 8.38 -19.87
N CYS A 403 -5.55 9.40 -19.05
CA CYS A 403 -6.07 10.76 -19.27
C CYS A 403 -4.90 11.75 -19.21
N ALA A 404 -4.32 12.07 -20.36
CA ALA A 404 -3.26 13.06 -20.48
C ALA A 404 -3.83 14.45 -20.77
N THR A 405 -3.30 15.47 -20.08
CA THR A 405 -3.57 16.88 -20.40
C THR A 405 -2.34 17.53 -21.04
N MET A 406 -2.55 18.21 -22.16
CA MET A 406 -1.49 18.84 -22.95
C MET A 406 -1.79 20.32 -23.21
N TRP A 407 -0.79 21.18 -23.05
CA TRP A 407 -0.77 22.57 -23.46
C TRP A 407 0.64 23.06 -23.84
N HIS A 408 0.84 23.28 -25.15
CA HIS A 408 2.10 23.79 -25.74
C HIS A 408 3.36 22.97 -25.38
N GLU A 409 3.24 21.65 -25.30
CA GLU A 409 4.36 20.72 -25.12
C GLU A 409 5.34 20.80 -26.28
N SER A 410 6.60 20.57 -25.98
CA SER A 410 7.63 20.38 -26.99
C SER A 410 7.46 19.05 -27.72
N HIS A 411 8.04 18.95 -28.91
CA HIS A 411 8.01 17.72 -29.71
C HIS A 411 8.57 16.51 -28.93
N ASP A 412 9.66 16.70 -28.18
CA ASP A 412 10.28 15.64 -27.38
C ASP A 412 9.41 15.20 -26.19
N GLU A 413 8.68 16.13 -25.57
CA GLU A 413 7.72 15.83 -24.49
C GLU A 413 6.58 14.96 -25.01
N MET A 414 5.97 15.36 -26.13
CA MET A 414 4.90 14.59 -26.76
C MET A 414 5.37 13.20 -27.20
N MET A 415 6.59 13.10 -27.74
CA MET A 415 7.20 11.83 -28.16
C MET A 415 7.28 10.82 -27.00
N LYS A 416 7.79 11.24 -25.84
CA LYS A 416 7.89 10.37 -24.65
C LYS A 416 6.53 9.84 -24.19
N MET A 417 5.51 10.71 -24.18
CA MET A 417 4.15 10.32 -23.80
C MET A 417 3.57 9.28 -24.74
N ILE A 418 3.65 9.54 -26.06
CA ILE A 418 3.12 8.61 -27.07
C ILE A 418 3.85 7.26 -27.02
N ILE A 419 5.19 7.26 -26.89
CA ILE A 419 5.97 6.02 -26.71
C ILE A 419 5.50 5.23 -25.48
N SER A 420 5.18 5.89 -24.37
CA SER A 420 4.65 5.25 -23.15
C SER A 420 3.31 4.55 -23.41
N MET A 421 2.39 5.19 -24.14
CA MET A 421 1.10 4.61 -24.50
C MET A 421 1.26 3.39 -25.43
N PHE A 422 2.15 3.45 -26.42
CA PHE A 422 2.44 2.33 -27.31
C PHE A 422 3.15 1.16 -26.59
N ARG A 423 4.05 1.45 -25.64
CA ARG A 423 4.64 0.41 -24.77
C ARG A 423 3.57 -0.31 -23.96
N LEU A 424 2.58 0.42 -23.45
CA LEU A 424 1.46 -0.17 -22.69
C LEU A 424 0.56 -1.03 -23.58
N ASP A 425 0.25 -0.56 -24.80
CA ASP A 425 -0.54 -1.32 -25.78
C ASP A 425 0.08 -2.67 -26.10
N ARG A 426 1.40 -2.69 -26.35
CA ARG A 426 2.17 -3.93 -26.54
C ARG A 426 2.18 -4.82 -25.30
N TYR A 427 2.27 -4.24 -24.11
CA TYR A 427 2.35 -4.98 -22.86
C TYR A 427 1.03 -5.69 -22.50
N ARG A 428 -0.12 -5.09 -22.84
CA ARG A 428 -1.46 -5.64 -22.61
C ARG A 428 -2.36 -5.47 -23.85
N PRO A 429 -2.29 -6.41 -24.81
CA PRO A 429 -3.07 -6.33 -26.04
C PRO A 429 -4.55 -6.62 -25.78
N ASN A 430 -5.46 -5.85 -26.39
CA ASN A 430 -6.91 -6.01 -26.21
C ASN A 430 -7.48 -7.27 -26.91
N LYS A 431 -6.69 -7.95 -27.75
CA LYS A 431 -7.11 -9.16 -28.51
C LYS A 431 -7.23 -10.44 -27.67
N ASN A 432 -6.79 -10.43 -26.40
CA ASN A 432 -6.82 -11.61 -25.53
C ASN A 432 -8.09 -11.64 -24.65
N PRO A 433 -9.02 -12.60 -24.83
CA PRO A 433 -10.28 -12.67 -24.08
C PRO A 433 -10.12 -12.99 -22.58
N ASN A 434 -8.89 -13.33 -22.13
CA ASN A 434 -8.56 -13.65 -20.75
C ASN A 434 -7.84 -12.51 -19.99
N ASN A 435 -7.81 -11.29 -20.52
CA ASN A 435 -7.15 -10.18 -19.84
C ASN A 435 -7.95 -9.70 -18.62
N ASP A 436 -7.23 -9.56 -17.51
CA ASP A 436 -7.70 -9.05 -16.22
C ASP A 436 -7.85 -7.52 -16.19
N VAL A 437 -7.22 -6.82 -17.13
CA VAL A 437 -7.23 -5.35 -17.24
C VAL A 437 -7.34 -4.91 -18.69
N SER A 438 -8.26 -3.99 -18.99
CA SER A 438 -8.38 -3.32 -20.30
C SER A 438 -7.92 -1.86 -20.23
N PHE A 439 -7.42 -1.31 -21.35
CA PHE A 439 -6.91 0.06 -21.45
C PHE A 439 -7.58 0.86 -22.55
N GLU A 440 -7.84 2.13 -22.26
CA GLU A 440 -8.29 3.14 -23.22
C GLU A 440 -7.53 4.44 -22.92
N SER A 441 -7.03 5.13 -23.94
CA SER A 441 -6.19 6.32 -23.77
C SER A 441 -6.88 7.55 -24.33
N HIS A 442 -6.78 8.67 -23.61
CA HIS A 442 -7.32 9.98 -23.97
C HIS A 442 -6.26 11.06 -23.77
N ILE A 443 -6.11 11.94 -24.75
CA ILE A 443 -5.29 13.15 -24.69
C ILE A 443 -6.22 14.34 -24.84
N TYR A 444 -6.21 15.25 -23.87
CA TYR A 444 -6.97 16.50 -23.91
C TYR A 444 -6.01 17.66 -24.20
N PHE A 445 -6.07 18.16 -25.44
CA PHE A 445 -5.19 19.20 -25.93
C PHE A 445 -5.85 20.58 -25.80
N ASP A 446 -5.34 21.39 -24.87
CA ASP A 446 -5.84 22.74 -24.60
C ASP A 446 -5.39 23.75 -25.67
N ASP A 447 -6.31 24.66 -26.05
CA ASP A 447 -6.08 25.75 -27.02
C ASP A 447 -5.52 25.31 -28.39
N ALA A 448 -6.10 24.25 -28.96
CA ALA A 448 -5.58 23.57 -30.14
C ALA A 448 -5.80 24.32 -31.48
N PHE A 449 -6.50 25.47 -31.51
CA PHE A 449 -6.94 26.12 -32.75
C PHE A 449 -6.45 27.56 -32.89
N LYS A 450 -6.01 27.93 -34.11
CA LYS A 450 -5.60 29.28 -34.54
C LYS A 450 -6.53 29.84 -35.62
N GLU A 451 -6.51 31.16 -35.79
CA GLU A 451 -7.20 31.83 -36.89
C GLU A 451 -6.19 32.21 -37.97
N VAL A 452 -6.52 31.93 -39.23
CA VAL A 452 -5.68 32.27 -40.38
C VAL A 452 -6.27 33.49 -41.07
N LYS A 453 -5.46 34.55 -41.24
CA LYS A 453 -5.91 35.79 -41.88
C LYS A 453 -6.38 35.51 -43.31
N GLY A 454 -7.65 35.78 -43.59
CA GLY A 454 -8.26 35.61 -44.92
C GLY A 454 -9.14 34.36 -45.09
N SER A 455 -9.30 33.53 -44.05
CA SER A 455 -10.30 32.45 -44.00
C SER A 455 -11.20 32.64 -42.76
N GLU A 456 -12.49 32.35 -42.89
CA GLU A 456 -13.42 32.26 -41.75
C GLU A 456 -13.25 30.94 -40.96
N GLU A 457 -12.46 30.00 -41.49
CA GLU A 457 -12.26 28.68 -40.92
C GLU A 457 -11.15 28.64 -39.87
N ARG A 458 -11.31 27.75 -38.89
CA ARG A 458 -10.36 27.57 -37.80
C ARG A 458 -9.44 26.40 -38.09
N PHE A 459 -8.14 26.66 -38.01
CA PHE A 459 -7.12 25.66 -38.26
C PHE A 459 -6.51 25.19 -36.95
N VAL A 460 -6.03 23.96 -36.93
CA VAL A 460 -5.24 23.43 -35.82
C VAL A 460 -3.94 24.24 -35.67
N ASN A 461 -3.46 24.43 -34.45
CA ASN A 461 -2.23 25.17 -34.20
C ASN A 461 -0.97 24.29 -34.45
N GLU A 462 0.21 24.91 -34.46
CA GLU A 462 1.48 24.21 -34.71
C GLU A 462 1.79 23.09 -33.69
N TYR A 463 1.36 23.24 -32.44
CA TYR A 463 1.60 22.23 -31.40
C TYR A 463 0.73 20.99 -31.58
N ALA A 464 -0.53 21.17 -31.96
CA ALA A 464 -1.43 20.06 -32.25
C ALA A 464 -1.09 19.40 -33.59
N GLU A 465 -0.55 20.14 -34.57
CA GLU A 465 0.09 19.56 -35.78
C GLU A 465 1.29 18.67 -35.38
N ASN A 466 2.19 19.17 -34.51
CA ASN A 466 3.33 18.39 -34.01
C ASN A 466 2.90 17.10 -33.29
N LEU A 467 1.81 17.12 -32.50
CA LEU A 467 1.30 15.90 -31.85
C LEU A 467 0.92 14.83 -32.88
N VAL A 468 0.23 15.23 -33.95
CA VAL A 468 -0.15 14.31 -35.02
C VAL A 468 1.10 13.76 -35.69
N GLU A 469 2.09 14.60 -36.01
CA GLU A 469 3.38 14.19 -36.59
C GLU A 469 4.10 13.15 -35.71
N VAL A 470 4.20 13.41 -34.40
CA VAL A 470 4.79 12.48 -33.42
C VAL A 470 4.11 11.10 -33.48
N ILE A 471 2.78 11.07 -33.55
CA ILE A 471 2.02 9.82 -33.65
C ILE A 471 2.36 9.10 -34.97
N GLN A 472 2.55 9.82 -36.08
CA GLN A 472 2.96 9.23 -37.36
C GLN A 472 4.38 8.67 -37.31
N MET A 473 5.31 9.38 -36.68
CA MET A 473 6.69 8.93 -36.52
C MET A 473 6.78 7.64 -35.71
N VAL A 474 5.98 7.52 -34.65
CA VAL A 474 5.91 6.30 -33.83
C VAL A 474 5.22 5.16 -34.61
N TYR A 475 4.24 5.48 -35.48
CA TYR A 475 3.49 4.49 -36.24
C TYR A 475 3.22 4.90 -37.71
N ASN A 476 4.05 4.39 -38.62
CA ASN A 476 4.03 4.72 -40.06
C ASN A 476 2.81 4.21 -40.86
N GLN A 477 1.86 3.47 -40.27
CA GLN A 477 0.70 2.86 -40.97
C GLN A 477 -0.66 3.44 -40.56
N LEU A 478 -0.74 4.76 -40.32
CA LEU A 478 -1.95 5.44 -39.85
C LEU A 478 -3.19 5.42 -40.78
N GLY A 479 -3.09 4.85 -41.99
CA GLY A 479 -4.10 5.01 -43.03
C GLY A 479 -5.36 4.15 -42.96
N LYS A 480 -5.49 3.15 -42.06
CA LYS A 480 -6.62 2.17 -42.12
C LYS A 480 -7.65 2.22 -40.98
N SER A 481 -7.39 2.93 -39.87
CA SER A 481 -8.23 2.85 -38.66
C SER A 481 -8.30 4.16 -37.87
N GLN A 482 -8.40 5.29 -38.58
CA GLN A 482 -8.50 6.63 -38.00
C GLN A 482 -9.91 7.21 -38.24
N ARG A 483 -10.48 7.85 -37.21
CA ARG A 483 -11.76 8.56 -37.30
C ARG A 483 -11.59 10.00 -36.81
N ILE A 484 -12.06 10.96 -37.60
CA ILE A 484 -12.09 12.40 -37.25
C ILE A 484 -13.54 12.76 -36.98
N ILE A 485 -13.83 13.34 -35.82
CA ILE A 485 -15.18 13.71 -35.38
C ILE A 485 -15.19 15.19 -35.02
N ARG A 486 -16.14 15.93 -35.57
CA ARG A 486 -16.41 17.30 -35.13
C ARG A 486 -17.21 17.25 -33.84
N THR A 487 -16.80 18.02 -32.84
CA THR A 487 -17.44 18.00 -31.52
C THR A 487 -17.83 19.42 -31.08
N PRO A 488 -18.81 19.59 -30.16
CA PRO A 488 -19.22 20.91 -29.67
C PRO A 488 -18.12 21.72 -28.96
N TYR A 489 -16.99 21.08 -28.62
CA TYR A 489 -15.85 21.69 -27.97
C TYR A 489 -14.64 21.92 -28.91
N GLY A 490 -14.73 21.51 -30.18
CA GLY A 490 -13.65 21.61 -31.16
C GLY A 490 -13.63 20.40 -32.10
N GLY A 491 -12.74 19.44 -31.83
CA GLY A 491 -12.65 18.20 -32.60
C GLY A 491 -12.10 17.03 -31.80
N ARG A 492 -12.35 15.81 -32.28
CA ARG A 492 -11.80 14.58 -31.74
C ARG A 492 -11.18 13.73 -32.84
N LEU A 493 -10.03 13.17 -32.53
CA LEU A 493 -9.31 12.22 -33.36
C LEU A 493 -9.26 10.89 -32.64
N GLU A 494 -9.64 9.81 -33.30
CA GLU A 494 -9.64 8.47 -32.71
C GLU A 494 -8.81 7.52 -33.56
N PHE A 495 -8.03 6.68 -32.89
CA PHE A 495 -7.20 5.66 -33.49
C PHE A 495 -7.23 4.38 -32.67
N THR A 496 -7.24 3.25 -33.37
CA THR A 496 -6.93 1.94 -32.77
C THR A 496 -5.43 1.68 -32.84
N LEU A 497 -4.79 1.48 -31.69
CA LEU A 497 -3.37 1.14 -31.58
C LEU A 497 -3.10 -0.28 -32.13
N PRO A 498 -1.84 -0.62 -32.48
CA PRO A 498 -1.52 -1.87 -33.19
C PRO A 498 -2.00 -3.16 -32.51
N HIS A 499 -2.08 -3.18 -31.18
CA HIS A 499 -2.52 -4.33 -30.39
C HIS A 499 -3.97 -4.23 -29.87
N GLY A 500 -4.73 -3.27 -30.40
CA GLY A 500 -6.19 -3.17 -30.25
C GLY A 500 -6.69 -2.28 -29.11
N ASN A 501 -5.82 -1.62 -28.33
CA ASN A 501 -6.27 -0.59 -27.40
C ASN A 501 -6.63 0.69 -28.17
N GLN A 502 -7.56 1.48 -27.63
CA GLN A 502 -8.01 2.73 -28.24
C GLN A 502 -7.21 3.92 -27.73
N LEU A 503 -6.94 4.89 -28.61
CA LEU A 503 -6.38 6.18 -28.25
C LEU A 503 -7.23 7.29 -28.90
N MET A 504 -7.65 8.26 -28.10
CA MET A 504 -8.48 9.40 -28.50
C MET A 504 -7.77 10.71 -28.17
N VAL A 505 -7.74 11.65 -29.10
CA VAL A 505 -7.21 13.01 -28.90
C VAL A 505 -8.33 14.01 -29.05
N HIS A 506 -8.61 14.73 -27.98
CA HIS A 506 -9.64 15.75 -27.87
C HIS A 506 -8.98 17.12 -28.05
N PHE A 507 -9.17 17.74 -29.22
CA PHE A 507 -8.69 19.08 -29.52
C PHE A 507 -9.72 20.13 -29.06
N LYS A 508 -9.32 20.95 -28.08
CA LYS A 508 -10.21 21.95 -27.47
C LYS A 508 -10.06 23.30 -28.13
N ASP A 509 -11.18 23.91 -28.48
CA ASP A 509 -11.26 25.29 -28.91
C ASP A 509 -11.53 26.22 -27.71
N LYS A 510 -10.56 27.10 -27.37
CA LYS A 510 -10.70 28.09 -26.29
C LYS A 510 -11.89 29.05 -26.44
N LYS A 511 -12.41 29.24 -27.65
CA LYS A 511 -13.60 30.08 -27.90
C LYS A 511 -14.90 29.34 -27.61
N GLN A 512 -14.89 28.00 -27.64
CA GLN A 512 -16.07 27.16 -27.41
C GLN A 512 -16.10 26.64 -25.98
N ILE A 513 -14.93 26.34 -25.39
CA ILE A 513 -14.84 25.70 -24.09
C ILE A 513 -13.74 26.32 -23.21
N ARG A 514 -13.90 26.24 -21.89
CA ARG A 514 -12.85 26.63 -20.93
C ARG A 514 -11.54 25.89 -21.18
N HIS A 515 -10.47 26.67 -21.24
CA HIS A 515 -9.10 26.20 -21.29
C HIS A 515 -8.52 26.05 -19.86
N LYS A 516 -7.36 25.38 -19.75
CA LYS A 516 -6.60 25.01 -18.54
C LYS A 516 -6.86 23.57 -18.06
N LYS A 517 -5.81 23.02 -17.45
CA LYS A 517 -5.72 21.64 -16.93
C LYS A 517 -6.95 21.19 -16.15
N ARG A 518 -7.39 21.94 -15.12
CA ARG A 518 -8.59 21.60 -14.32
C ARG A 518 -9.86 21.37 -15.17
N TRP A 519 -10.09 22.18 -16.19
CA TRP A 519 -11.28 22.05 -17.04
C TRP A 519 -11.15 20.88 -18.01
N SER A 520 -9.94 20.58 -18.49
CA SER A 520 -9.62 19.33 -19.20
C SER A 520 -9.83 18.10 -18.30
N GLN A 521 -9.50 18.20 -17.01
CA GLN A 521 -9.79 17.15 -16.04
C GLN A 521 -11.30 16.94 -15.86
N ILE A 522 -12.08 18.02 -15.71
CA ILE A 522 -13.55 17.94 -15.63
C ILE A 522 -14.14 17.30 -16.89
N MET A 523 -13.64 17.62 -18.08
CA MET A 523 -14.12 16.99 -19.32
C MET A 523 -14.01 15.47 -19.29
N TYR A 524 -12.83 14.93 -18.97
CA TYR A 524 -12.65 13.48 -18.96
C TYR A 524 -13.40 12.82 -17.81
N LEU A 525 -13.54 13.49 -16.66
CA LEU A 525 -14.29 12.95 -15.52
C LEU A 525 -15.76 12.74 -15.92
N TYR A 526 -16.41 13.73 -16.53
CA TYR A 526 -17.79 13.59 -16.97
C TYR A 526 -17.95 12.71 -18.19
N TYR A 527 -17.02 12.74 -19.15
CA TYR A 527 -17.10 11.89 -20.32
C TYR A 527 -16.92 10.40 -19.98
N ILE A 528 -15.92 10.05 -19.18
CA ILE A 528 -15.63 8.65 -18.85
C ILE A 528 -16.62 8.15 -17.80
N LEU A 529 -16.74 8.86 -16.67
CA LEU A 529 -17.54 8.39 -15.53
C LEU A 529 -19.03 8.72 -15.66
N GLY A 530 -19.35 9.84 -16.30
CA GLY A 530 -20.72 10.27 -16.59
C GLY A 530 -21.27 9.56 -17.81
N TRP A 531 -20.70 9.83 -18.98
CA TRP A 531 -21.19 9.32 -20.27
C TRP A 531 -20.86 7.84 -20.48
N GLN A 532 -19.60 7.46 -20.70
CA GLN A 532 -19.22 6.08 -21.07
C GLN A 532 -19.64 5.03 -20.02
N LEU A 533 -19.52 5.36 -18.72
CA LEU A 533 -19.84 4.44 -17.63
C LEU A 533 -21.34 4.46 -17.25
N ASN A 534 -21.98 5.62 -17.01
CA ASN A 534 -23.39 5.61 -16.57
C ASN A 534 -24.40 5.41 -17.71
N ARG A 535 -24.09 5.78 -18.96
CA ARG A 535 -25.03 5.61 -20.09
C ARG A 535 -25.45 4.16 -20.28
N LYS A 536 -24.50 3.22 -20.11
CA LYS A 536 -24.76 1.77 -20.16
C LYS A 536 -25.91 1.32 -19.26
N TYR A 537 -26.13 2.03 -18.15
CA TYR A 537 -27.22 1.77 -17.20
C TYR A 537 -28.50 2.54 -17.54
N PHE A 538 -28.39 3.76 -18.07
CA PHE A 538 -29.57 4.55 -18.39
C PHE A 538 -30.38 3.93 -19.55
N MET A 539 -29.70 3.40 -20.57
CA MET A 539 -30.35 2.65 -21.65
C MET A 539 -31.04 1.38 -21.12
N HIS A 540 -30.37 0.65 -20.23
CA HIS A 540 -30.95 -0.57 -19.65
C HIS A 540 -32.11 -0.30 -18.69
N PHE A 541 -32.07 0.80 -17.93
CA PHE A 541 -33.16 1.26 -17.07
C PHE A 541 -34.42 1.63 -17.87
N GLN A 542 -34.25 2.17 -19.08
CA GLN A 542 -35.36 2.51 -19.96
C GLN A 542 -36.03 1.27 -20.55
N ASP A 543 -35.26 0.20 -20.80
CA ASP A 543 -35.76 -1.12 -21.19
C ASP A 543 -36.45 -1.87 -20.03
N LEU A 544 -35.95 -1.70 -18.80
CA LEU A 544 -36.41 -2.39 -17.58
C LEU A 544 -37.61 -1.74 -16.87
N LYS A 545 -38.16 -0.64 -17.39
CA LYS A 545 -39.46 -0.10 -16.94
C LYS A 545 -40.64 -1.09 -17.08
N LYS A 546 -40.39 -2.31 -17.55
CA LYS A 546 -41.38 -3.37 -17.74
C LYS A 546 -41.29 -4.56 -16.77
N GLU A 547 -40.32 -4.70 -15.85
CA GLU A 547 -40.30 -5.87 -14.94
C GLU A 547 -39.66 -5.63 -13.54
N HIS A 548 -40.04 -6.52 -12.61
CA HIS A 548 -40.00 -6.51 -11.13
C HIS A 548 -38.74 -6.04 -10.35
N ASP A 549 -38.97 -5.61 -9.09
CA ASP A 549 -38.02 -5.12 -8.05
C ASP A 549 -36.72 -5.92 -7.82
N LYS A 550 -36.65 -7.21 -8.20
CA LYS A 550 -35.44 -8.05 -8.01
C LYS A 550 -34.31 -7.73 -8.99
N GLU A 551 -34.64 -7.20 -10.16
CA GLU A 551 -33.65 -6.87 -11.19
C GLU A 551 -32.91 -5.57 -10.85
N PHE A 552 -33.62 -4.62 -10.21
CA PHE A 552 -33.09 -3.34 -9.72
C PHE A 552 -31.97 -3.50 -8.67
N GLU A 553 -32.11 -4.45 -7.73
CA GLU A 553 -31.09 -4.70 -6.71
C GLU A 553 -29.80 -5.29 -7.32
N LYS A 554 -29.95 -6.21 -8.28
CA LYS A 554 -28.84 -6.83 -9.03
C LYS A 554 -28.10 -5.79 -9.88
N GLU A 555 -28.82 -4.88 -10.54
CA GLU A 555 -28.25 -3.83 -11.36
C GLU A 555 -27.54 -2.76 -10.52
N THR A 556 -28.12 -2.36 -9.38
CA THR A 556 -27.48 -1.45 -8.42
C THR A 556 -26.16 -2.03 -7.91
N LYS A 557 -26.11 -3.36 -7.70
CA LYS A 557 -24.89 -4.08 -7.30
C LYS A 557 -23.85 -4.10 -8.43
N LEU A 558 -24.25 -4.38 -9.67
CA LEU A 558 -23.39 -4.31 -10.86
C LEU A 558 -22.80 -2.92 -11.07
N ARG A 559 -23.62 -1.86 -10.93
CA ARG A 559 -23.18 -0.47 -11.02
C ARG A 559 -22.11 -0.12 -9.98
N LYS A 560 -22.30 -0.55 -8.73
CA LYS A 560 -21.30 -0.36 -7.68
C LYS A 560 -19.99 -1.09 -7.99
N ILE A 561 -20.06 -2.31 -8.52
CA ILE A 561 -18.89 -3.10 -8.89
C ILE A 561 -18.13 -2.45 -10.07
N MET A 562 -18.81 -2.06 -11.14
CA MET A 562 -18.13 -1.43 -12.29
C MET A 562 -17.49 -0.08 -11.92
N LYS A 563 -18.16 0.75 -11.11
CA LYS A 563 -17.57 1.99 -10.58
C LYS A 563 -16.31 1.70 -9.76
N ALA A 564 -16.33 0.65 -8.94
CA ALA A 564 -15.18 0.25 -8.14
C ALA A 564 -14.03 -0.30 -8.99
N ASN A 565 -14.32 -0.91 -10.14
CA ASN A 565 -13.36 -1.53 -11.07
C ASN A 565 -13.00 -0.65 -12.28
N THR A 566 -13.39 0.62 -12.26
CA THR A 566 -12.98 1.62 -13.26
C THR A 566 -11.92 2.52 -12.65
N TYR A 567 -10.78 2.68 -13.33
CA TYR A 567 -9.67 3.51 -12.87
C TYR A 567 -9.28 4.55 -13.93
N LEU A 568 -8.90 5.75 -13.49
CA LEU A 568 -8.46 6.86 -14.34
C LEU A 568 -7.00 7.20 -13.99
N LEU A 569 -6.09 7.08 -14.95
CA LEU A 569 -4.68 7.45 -14.80
C LEU A 569 -4.50 8.88 -15.30
N ALA A 570 -4.29 9.82 -14.38
CA ALA A 570 -3.94 11.20 -14.71
C ALA A 570 -2.47 11.29 -15.14
N LEU A 571 -2.25 11.97 -16.27
CA LEU A 571 -0.95 12.15 -16.90
C LEU A 571 -0.73 13.62 -17.32
N ASP A 572 0.50 14.12 -17.14
CA ASP A 572 0.95 15.39 -17.71
C ASP A 572 1.66 15.12 -19.04
N GLY A 573 1.54 16.02 -20.01
CA GLY A 573 2.04 15.83 -21.39
C GLY A 573 3.54 15.53 -21.54
N ASP A 574 4.34 15.75 -20.50
CA ASP A 574 5.79 15.51 -20.44
C ASP A 574 6.17 14.23 -19.66
N THR A 575 5.19 13.39 -19.30
CA THR A 575 5.42 12.19 -18.48
C THR A 575 5.86 10.98 -19.32
N ASP A 576 6.93 10.33 -18.88
CA ASP A 576 7.42 9.05 -19.39
C ASP A 576 7.21 7.95 -18.34
N PHE A 577 6.54 6.85 -18.71
CA PHE A 577 6.27 5.74 -17.80
C PHE A 577 6.40 4.36 -18.44
N GLN A 578 6.71 3.38 -17.60
CA GLN A 578 6.76 1.98 -17.98
C GLN A 578 5.42 1.27 -17.69
N PRO A 579 4.96 0.32 -18.54
CA PRO A 579 3.70 -0.40 -18.32
C PRO A 579 3.62 -1.10 -16.96
N SER A 580 4.77 -1.58 -16.46
CA SER A 580 4.89 -2.18 -15.14
C SER A 580 4.47 -1.23 -14.02
N ALA A 581 4.78 0.06 -14.12
CA ALA A 581 4.44 1.07 -13.12
C ALA A 581 2.91 1.23 -13.03
N VAL A 582 2.22 1.32 -14.17
CA VAL A 582 0.75 1.36 -14.21
C VAL A 582 0.13 0.13 -13.54
N MET A 583 0.67 -1.06 -13.81
CA MET A 583 0.16 -2.30 -13.19
C MET A 583 0.31 -2.28 -11.68
N LEU A 584 1.41 -1.73 -11.17
CA LEU A 584 1.64 -1.62 -9.73
C LEU A 584 0.62 -0.69 -9.06
N LEU A 585 0.17 0.37 -9.72
CA LEU A 585 -0.91 1.23 -9.23
C LEU A 585 -2.26 0.50 -9.28
N VAL A 586 -2.57 -0.21 -10.36
CA VAL A 586 -3.79 -1.02 -10.50
C VAL A 586 -3.86 -2.09 -9.41
N ASP A 587 -2.78 -2.83 -9.20
CA ASP A 587 -2.67 -3.85 -8.14
C ASP A 587 -2.88 -3.23 -6.75
N ARG A 588 -2.38 -2.00 -6.54
CA ARG A 588 -2.57 -1.25 -5.29
C ARG A 588 -4.05 -0.93 -5.06
N LEU A 589 -4.73 -0.34 -6.04
CA LEU A 589 -6.16 0.00 -5.91
C LEU A 589 -7.01 -1.27 -5.78
N LYS A 590 -6.77 -2.32 -6.58
CA LYS A 590 -7.52 -3.60 -6.46
C LYS A 590 -7.44 -4.17 -5.03
N ARG A 591 -6.27 -4.08 -4.39
CA ARG A 591 -6.06 -4.61 -3.03
C ARG A 591 -6.80 -3.84 -1.94
N TYR A 592 -6.99 -2.53 -2.11
CA TYR A 592 -7.49 -1.65 -1.06
C TYR A 592 -8.77 -0.94 -1.52
N PRO A 593 -9.96 -1.51 -1.23
CA PRO A 593 -11.25 -0.93 -1.66
C PRO A 593 -11.52 0.48 -1.13
N ASP A 594 -10.92 0.85 0.00
CA ASP A 594 -10.99 2.16 0.66
C ASP A 594 -10.01 3.20 0.08
N VAL A 595 -9.13 2.77 -0.83
CA VAL A 595 -8.19 3.66 -1.53
C VAL A 595 -8.86 4.24 -2.76
N GLY A 596 -8.97 5.57 -2.77
CA GLY A 596 -9.54 6.36 -3.86
C GLY A 596 -8.50 6.80 -4.89
N ALA A 597 -7.23 6.90 -4.51
CA ALA A 597 -6.14 7.24 -5.43
C ALA A 597 -4.80 6.64 -4.98
N ALA A 598 -3.92 6.33 -5.93
CA ALA A 598 -2.52 5.99 -5.67
C ALA A 598 -1.60 6.71 -6.65
N CYS A 599 -0.55 7.33 -6.13
CA CYS A 599 0.49 7.95 -6.94
C CYS A 599 1.76 7.10 -7.02
N GLY A 600 2.41 7.18 -8.18
CA GLY A 600 3.74 6.63 -8.36
C GLY A 600 4.84 7.53 -7.78
N ARG A 601 6.06 7.03 -7.87
CA ARG A 601 7.28 7.79 -7.63
C ARG A 601 7.67 8.54 -8.88
N ILE A 602 7.96 9.83 -8.73
CA ILE A 602 8.30 10.74 -9.82
C ILE A 602 9.79 11.07 -9.79
N HIS A 603 10.45 10.88 -10.93
CA HIS A 603 11.87 11.16 -11.14
C HIS A 603 12.04 12.35 -12.07
N PRO A 604 12.65 13.46 -11.61
CA PRO A 604 12.89 14.60 -12.46
C PRO A 604 14.01 14.33 -13.48
N THR A 605 13.74 14.61 -14.75
CA THR A 605 14.67 14.54 -15.88
C THR A 605 15.06 15.93 -16.38
N GLY A 606 16.21 16.02 -17.04
CA GLY A 606 16.78 17.28 -17.52
C GLY A 606 18.25 17.45 -17.11
N THR A 607 18.81 18.60 -17.45
CA THR A 607 20.23 18.93 -17.25
C THR A 607 20.43 20.24 -16.49
N GLY A 608 21.59 20.36 -15.83
CA GLY A 608 22.01 21.59 -15.16
C GLY A 608 21.77 21.64 -13.64
N PRO A 609 22.33 22.65 -12.96
CA PRO A 609 22.31 22.74 -11.50
C PRO A 609 20.90 22.82 -10.89
N MET A 610 19.95 23.48 -11.58
CA MET A 610 18.57 23.57 -11.11
C MET A 610 17.87 22.20 -11.09
N VAL A 611 18.17 21.36 -12.08
CA VAL A 611 17.67 19.98 -12.11
C VAL A 611 18.35 19.13 -11.04
N TRP A 612 19.64 19.34 -10.76
CA TRP A 612 20.35 18.65 -9.67
C TRP A 612 19.73 18.95 -8.30
N TYR A 613 19.43 20.23 -8.02
CA TYR A 613 18.72 20.64 -6.82
C TYR A 613 17.38 19.90 -6.68
N GLN A 614 16.59 19.90 -7.75
CA GLN A 614 15.27 19.25 -7.77
C GLN A 614 15.35 17.72 -7.69
N LYS A 615 16.38 17.09 -8.28
CA LYS A 615 16.62 15.65 -8.15
C LYS A 615 16.79 15.23 -6.70
N PHE A 616 17.61 15.96 -5.93
CA PHE A 616 17.79 15.66 -4.52
C PHE A 616 16.55 16.03 -3.69
N GLU A 617 15.92 17.18 -3.95
CA GLU A 617 14.71 17.60 -3.26
C GLU A 617 13.56 16.60 -3.43
N TYR A 618 13.29 16.15 -4.66
CA TYR A 618 12.28 15.13 -4.95
C TYR A 618 12.64 13.82 -4.26
N ALA A 619 13.91 13.43 -4.28
CA ALA A 619 14.38 12.23 -3.61
C ALA A 619 14.09 12.29 -2.10
N VAL A 620 14.52 13.33 -1.40
CA VAL A 620 14.29 13.51 0.05
C VAL A 620 12.78 13.59 0.37
N GLY A 621 12.00 14.33 -0.42
CA GLY A 621 10.55 14.41 -0.25
C GLY A 621 9.85 13.06 -0.43
N HIS A 622 10.29 12.26 -1.40
CA HIS A 622 9.78 10.91 -1.64
C HIS A 622 10.30 9.87 -0.63
N TRP A 623 11.52 10.02 -0.15
CA TRP A 623 12.14 9.08 0.80
C TRP A 623 11.64 9.27 2.21
N LEU A 624 11.38 10.51 2.65
CA LEU A 624 11.09 10.82 4.05
C LEU A 624 9.64 11.27 4.22
N GLN A 625 9.26 12.40 3.61
CA GLN A 625 7.96 13.01 3.86
C GLN A 625 6.80 12.14 3.33
N LYS A 626 6.77 11.80 2.04
CA LYS A 626 5.65 11.02 1.46
C LYS A 626 5.51 9.64 2.08
N THR A 627 6.62 8.98 2.44
CA THR A 627 6.58 7.67 3.11
C THR A 627 6.03 7.79 4.52
N ALA A 628 6.41 8.83 5.27
CA ALA A 628 5.87 9.06 6.61
C ALA A 628 4.38 9.34 6.55
N GLU A 629 3.95 10.22 5.64
CA GLU A 629 2.54 10.51 5.37
C GLU A 629 1.77 9.22 5.05
N HIS A 630 2.31 8.38 4.15
CA HIS A 630 1.70 7.09 3.79
C HIS A 630 1.57 6.12 4.98
N VAL A 631 2.59 6.04 5.84
CA VAL A 631 2.63 5.07 6.94
C VAL A 631 1.75 5.49 8.12
N PHE A 632 1.82 6.76 8.54
CA PHE A 632 1.06 7.25 9.69
C PHE A 632 -0.39 7.60 9.36
N GLY A 633 -0.71 7.83 8.08
CA GLY A 633 -2.07 8.06 7.63
C GLY A 633 -2.24 7.87 6.13
N CYS A 634 -2.21 8.98 5.41
CA CYS A 634 -2.36 9.04 3.96
C CYS A 634 -1.43 10.10 3.35
N VAL A 635 -1.23 10.05 2.05
CA VAL A 635 -0.54 11.14 1.34
C VAL A 635 -1.54 12.26 1.06
N LEU A 636 -1.11 13.51 1.16
CA LEU A 636 -2.01 14.67 1.00
C LEU A 636 -2.24 15.10 -0.45
N CYS A 637 -1.43 14.60 -1.38
CA CYS A 637 -1.51 14.96 -2.79
C CYS A 637 -0.98 13.82 -3.68
N SER A 638 -1.77 13.47 -4.69
CA SER A 638 -1.36 12.67 -5.84
C SER A 638 -0.99 13.64 -6.97
N PRO A 639 0.28 13.70 -7.41
CA PRO A 639 0.69 14.61 -8.49
C PRO A 639 -0.01 14.26 -9.80
N GLY A 640 -0.40 15.27 -10.57
CA GLY A 640 -1.14 15.08 -11.83
C GLY A 640 -0.35 14.38 -12.95
N CYS A 641 0.97 14.30 -12.84
CA CYS A 641 1.82 13.67 -13.85
C CYS A 641 1.70 12.14 -13.91
N PHE A 642 1.51 11.44 -12.78
CA PHE A 642 1.39 9.97 -12.78
C PHE A 642 0.64 9.44 -11.55
N SER A 643 -0.69 9.52 -11.59
CA SER A 643 -1.56 9.09 -10.49
C SER A 643 -2.81 8.36 -10.97
N LEU A 644 -3.12 7.23 -10.34
CA LEU A 644 -4.30 6.43 -10.66
C LEU A 644 -5.42 6.68 -9.65
N PHE A 645 -6.60 7.04 -10.14
CA PHE A 645 -7.79 7.35 -9.36
C PHE A 645 -8.88 6.31 -9.57
N ARG A 646 -9.66 6.02 -8.51
CA ARG A 646 -10.81 5.12 -8.57
C ARG A 646 -12.06 5.87 -9.03
N GLY A 647 -12.75 5.32 -10.02
CA GLY A 647 -14.01 5.87 -10.53
C GLY A 647 -15.06 6.04 -9.42
N ALA A 648 -15.25 5.02 -8.56
CA ALA A 648 -16.15 5.13 -7.40
C ALA A 648 -15.81 6.29 -6.45
N ALA A 649 -14.52 6.61 -6.28
CA ALA A 649 -14.09 7.69 -5.40
C ALA A 649 -14.30 9.07 -6.04
N LEU A 650 -14.01 9.19 -7.33
CA LEU A 650 -14.27 10.41 -8.10
C LEU A 650 -15.78 10.71 -8.22
N MET A 651 -16.60 9.67 -8.35
CA MET A 651 -18.06 9.76 -8.42
C MET A 651 -18.75 9.89 -7.05
N ASP A 652 -17.99 9.91 -5.96
CA ASP A 652 -18.57 10.06 -4.63
C ASP A 652 -19.20 11.45 -4.46
N ASP A 653 -20.21 11.50 -3.60
CA ASP A 653 -21.01 12.70 -3.38
C ASP A 653 -20.09 13.84 -2.93
N ASN A 654 -20.24 15.00 -3.59
CA ASN A 654 -19.45 16.21 -3.37
C ASN A 654 -17.98 16.16 -3.81
N VAL A 655 -17.46 15.09 -4.43
CA VAL A 655 -16.12 15.13 -5.04
C VAL A 655 -16.19 15.85 -6.38
N THR A 656 -16.70 15.19 -7.42
CA THR A 656 -16.78 15.80 -8.77
C THR A 656 -17.61 17.09 -8.76
N LYS A 657 -18.72 17.15 -7.99
CA LYS A 657 -19.56 18.35 -7.88
C LYS A 657 -18.79 19.55 -7.31
N LYS A 658 -18.04 19.40 -6.22
CA LYS A 658 -17.19 20.49 -5.69
C LYS A 658 -16.00 20.76 -6.61
N TYR A 659 -15.45 19.73 -7.25
CA TYR A 659 -14.35 19.92 -8.18
C TYR A 659 -14.75 20.76 -9.41
N THR A 660 -16.03 20.81 -9.78
CA THR A 660 -16.55 21.71 -10.84
C THR A 660 -16.85 23.15 -10.42
N THR A 661 -16.75 23.50 -9.13
CA THR A 661 -17.11 24.85 -8.67
C THR A 661 -16.20 25.91 -9.29
N LYS A 662 -16.81 26.97 -9.82
CA LYS A 662 -16.06 28.10 -10.40
C LYS A 662 -15.36 28.84 -9.26
N ALA A 663 -14.11 29.24 -9.47
CA ALA A 663 -13.43 30.13 -8.54
C ALA A 663 -14.15 31.49 -8.53
N THR A 664 -14.59 31.91 -7.35
CA THR A 664 -15.34 33.17 -7.16
C THR A 664 -14.61 34.13 -6.26
N GLU A 665 -13.94 33.61 -5.24
CA GLU A 665 -13.14 34.39 -4.29
C GLU A 665 -11.65 34.28 -4.61
N ALA A 666 -10.85 35.24 -4.14
CA ALA A 666 -9.40 35.26 -4.35
C ALA A 666 -8.70 33.97 -3.86
N SER A 667 -9.14 33.41 -2.73
CA SER A 667 -8.62 32.14 -2.19
C SER A 667 -8.91 30.95 -3.09
N ASP A 668 -10.06 30.95 -3.78
CA ASP A 668 -10.47 29.84 -4.66
C ASP A 668 -9.52 29.69 -5.83
N TYR A 669 -9.02 30.80 -6.39
CA TYR A 669 -8.05 30.75 -7.49
C TYR A 669 -6.72 30.09 -7.04
N ILE A 670 -6.29 30.32 -5.81
CA ILE A 670 -5.08 29.71 -5.26
C ILE A 670 -5.32 28.24 -4.90
N GLN A 671 -6.46 27.92 -4.30
CA GLN A 671 -6.75 26.57 -3.83
C GLN A 671 -7.14 25.64 -4.98
N TYR A 672 -8.03 26.07 -5.87
CA TYR A 672 -8.66 25.22 -6.86
C TYR A 672 -7.93 25.21 -8.21
N ASP A 673 -7.47 26.37 -8.69
CA ASP A 673 -6.92 26.49 -10.05
C ASP A 673 -5.38 26.39 -10.10
N GLN A 674 -4.68 26.76 -9.01
CA GLN A 674 -3.21 26.66 -8.92
C GLN A 674 -2.72 25.35 -8.31
N GLY A 675 -3.59 24.63 -7.60
CA GLY A 675 -3.30 23.36 -6.94
C GLY A 675 -4.40 22.34 -7.17
N GLU A 676 -4.89 22.23 -8.41
CA GLU A 676 -6.03 21.41 -8.82
C GLU A 676 -5.89 19.94 -8.43
N ASP A 677 -4.68 19.38 -8.56
CA ASP A 677 -4.38 18.00 -8.17
C ASP A 677 -4.52 17.80 -6.64
N ARG A 678 -4.04 18.79 -5.87
CA ARG A 678 -4.14 18.78 -4.41
C ARG A 678 -5.57 19.03 -3.95
N TRP A 679 -6.30 19.91 -4.64
CA TRP A 679 -7.72 20.16 -4.36
C TRP A 679 -8.56 18.89 -4.55
N LEU A 680 -8.36 18.17 -5.66
CA LEU A 680 -9.02 16.89 -5.88
C LEU A 680 -8.72 15.89 -4.76
N CYS A 681 -7.46 15.81 -4.32
CA CYS A 681 -7.07 14.95 -3.20
C CYS A 681 -7.71 15.39 -1.87
N THR A 682 -7.75 16.69 -1.57
CA THR A 682 -8.43 17.23 -0.38
C THR A 682 -9.89 16.80 -0.35
N LEU A 683 -10.59 16.88 -1.48
CA LEU A 683 -11.99 16.45 -1.61
C LEU A 683 -12.15 14.94 -1.36
N LEU A 684 -11.28 14.10 -1.92
CA LEU A 684 -11.27 12.65 -1.69
C LEU A 684 -11.05 12.33 -0.21
N LEU A 685 -10.06 12.96 0.42
CA LEU A 685 -9.73 12.76 1.83
C LEU A 685 -10.91 13.16 2.74
N GLN A 686 -11.56 14.29 2.47
CA GLN A 686 -12.75 14.78 3.19
C GLN A 686 -13.97 13.85 3.03
N GLN A 687 -14.09 13.11 1.93
CA GLN A 687 -15.15 12.10 1.74
C GLN A 687 -14.83 10.73 2.34
N GLY A 688 -13.64 10.54 2.91
CA GLY A 688 -13.28 9.29 3.58
C GLY A 688 -12.38 8.36 2.76
N TRP A 689 -12.01 8.74 1.55
CA TRP A 689 -11.11 7.96 0.71
C TRP A 689 -9.66 8.12 1.14
N ARG A 690 -8.88 7.04 1.06
CA ARG A 690 -7.44 7.08 1.28
C ARG A 690 -6.71 7.40 -0.02
N VAL A 691 -5.68 8.24 0.07
CA VAL A 691 -4.70 8.46 -1.00
C VAL A 691 -3.39 7.78 -0.61
N GLU A 692 -2.86 6.95 -1.51
CA GLU A 692 -1.67 6.14 -1.28
C GLU A 692 -0.49 6.49 -2.20
N TYR A 693 0.70 6.10 -1.78
CA TYR A 693 1.95 6.24 -2.52
C TYR A 693 2.55 4.86 -2.76
N ASN A 694 2.99 4.61 -3.98
CA ASN A 694 3.61 3.35 -4.39
C ASN A 694 5.04 3.61 -4.90
N ALA A 695 6.02 3.47 -4.00
CA ALA A 695 7.43 3.73 -4.33
C ALA A 695 8.05 2.77 -5.37
N ALA A 696 7.39 1.65 -5.70
CA ALA A 696 7.86 0.74 -6.74
C ALA A 696 7.35 1.11 -8.14
N SER A 697 6.45 2.08 -8.22
CA SER A 697 5.80 2.53 -9.45
C SER A 697 6.48 3.80 -9.96
N ASP A 698 7.56 3.66 -10.70
CA ASP A 698 8.37 4.78 -11.19
C ASP A 698 7.81 5.42 -12.49
N ALA A 699 7.85 6.75 -12.56
CA ALA A 699 7.62 7.56 -13.75
C ALA A 699 8.57 8.77 -13.77
N TYR A 700 8.79 9.35 -14.94
CA TYR A 700 9.76 10.42 -15.19
C TYR A 700 9.05 11.65 -15.77
N THR A 701 9.49 12.85 -15.39
CA THR A 701 8.91 14.14 -15.82
C THR A 701 10.02 15.16 -16.00
N ASN A 702 9.85 16.11 -16.93
CA ASN A 702 10.84 17.14 -17.17
C ASN A 702 10.79 18.18 -16.04
N ALA A 703 11.94 18.42 -15.40
CA ALA A 703 12.04 19.46 -14.38
C ALA A 703 12.45 20.81 -15.00
N PRO A 704 12.00 21.94 -14.42
CA PRO A 704 12.48 23.27 -14.77
C PRO A 704 14.01 23.35 -14.82
N GLN A 705 14.56 23.76 -15.95
CA GLN A 705 16.02 23.90 -16.13
C GLN A 705 16.49 25.31 -15.76
N ASP A 706 15.65 26.31 -16.03
CA ASP A 706 15.94 27.71 -15.75
C ASP A 706 15.49 28.13 -14.36
N PHE A 707 16.27 29.01 -13.73
CA PHE A 707 15.96 29.57 -12.41
C PHE A 707 14.60 30.29 -12.39
N THR A 708 14.26 31.00 -13.47
CA THR A 708 12.98 31.69 -13.65
C THR A 708 11.80 30.74 -13.73
N GLU A 709 11.93 29.65 -14.49
CA GLU A 709 10.88 28.63 -14.60
C GLU A 709 10.64 27.94 -13.26
N PHE A 710 11.71 27.61 -12.53
CA PHE A 710 11.63 27.06 -11.18
C PHE A 710 10.89 27.99 -10.20
N TYR A 711 11.24 29.28 -10.15
CA TYR A 711 10.56 30.24 -9.27
C TYR A 711 9.07 30.41 -9.64
N ASN A 712 8.75 30.46 -10.94
CA ASN A 712 7.37 30.54 -11.42
C ASN A 712 6.54 29.30 -11.06
N GLN A 713 7.13 28.10 -11.10
CA GLN A 713 6.47 26.88 -10.63
C GLN A 713 6.16 26.98 -9.13
N ARG A 714 7.12 27.43 -8.33
CA ARG A 714 7.01 27.49 -6.85
C ARG A 714 6.06 28.54 -6.34
N ARG A 715 5.92 29.64 -7.06
CA ARG A 715 4.87 30.64 -6.85
C ARG A 715 3.47 30.01 -6.79
N ARG A 716 3.23 28.95 -7.55
CA ARG A 716 1.94 28.25 -7.61
C ARG A 716 1.82 27.18 -6.53
N TRP A 717 2.88 26.39 -6.35
CA TRP A 717 2.87 25.21 -5.50
C TRP A 717 2.89 25.55 -4.01
N VAL A 718 3.63 26.57 -3.58
CA VAL A 718 3.76 26.90 -2.15
C VAL A 718 2.44 27.42 -1.58
N PRO A 719 1.77 28.45 -2.16
CA PRO A 719 0.52 28.96 -1.60
C PRO A 719 -0.63 27.95 -1.69
N SER A 720 -0.72 27.19 -2.80
CA SER A 720 -1.78 26.18 -2.96
C SER A 720 -1.61 24.99 -2.01
N THR A 721 -0.37 24.61 -1.69
CA THR A 721 -0.08 23.59 -0.68
C THR A 721 -0.52 24.05 0.71
N MET A 722 -0.21 25.29 1.08
CA MET A 722 -0.66 25.86 2.35
C MET A 722 -2.19 25.93 2.43
N ALA A 723 -2.84 26.48 1.40
CA ALA A 723 -4.30 26.66 1.38
C ALA A 723 -5.05 25.32 1.55
N ASN A 724 -4.68 24.30 0.76
CA ASN A 724 -5.33 22.99 0.83
C ASN A 724 -5.05 22.24 2.14
N THR A 725 -3.82 22.35 2.68
CA THR A 725 -3.50 21.66 3.94
C THR A 725 -4.22 22.32 5.13
N ILE A 726 -4.32 23.65 5.14
CA ILE A 726 -5.10 24.38 6.15
C ILE A 726 -6.59 24.04 6.07
N ASP A 727 -7.16 23.91 4.86
CA ASP A 727 -8.56 23.49 4.69
C ASP A 727 -8.82 22.08 5.25
N LEU A 728 -7.90 21.14 4.96
CA LEU A 728 -7.97 19.79 5.50
C LEU A 728 -7.84 19.77 7.03
N LEU A 729 -6.95 20.56 7.61
CA LEU A 729 -6.76 20.66 9.06
C LEU A 729 -7.95 21.34 9.75
N ARG A 730 -8.54 22.38 9.15
CA ARG A 730 -9.74 23.06 9.64
C ARG A 730 -10.92 22.11 9.75
N THR A 731 -11.05 21.19 8.78
CA THR A 731 -12.06 20.14 8.76
C THR A 731 -11.57 18.83 9.42
N GLY A 732 -10.37 18.81 10.01
CA GLY A 732 -9.67 17.59 10.39
C GLY A 732 -10.43 16.69 11.37
N SER A 733 -11.17 17.27 12.32
CA SER A 733 -12.01 16.50 13.25
C SER A 733 -13.12 15.75 12.52
N GLN A 734 -13.87 16.43 11.64
CA GLN A 734 -14.93 15.82 10.83
C GLN A 734 -14.35 14.80 9.84
N THR A 735 -13.23 15.16 9.19
CA THR A 735 -12.53 14.29 8.27
C THR A 735 -12.03 13.02 8.97
N SER A 736 -11.54 13.09 10.22
CA SER A 736 -11.10 11.91 10.99
C SER A 736 -12.23 10.94 11.33
N GLN A 737 -13.47 11.44 11.45
CA GLN A 737 -14.65 10.59 11.68
C GLN A 737 -15.03 9.81 10.42
N LYS A 738 -14.88 10.42 9.23
CA LYS A 738 -15.19 9.78 7.95
C LYS A 738 -14.05 8.93 7.40
N ASN A 739 -12.81 9.43 7.52
CA ASN A 739 -11.61 8.84 6.94
C ASN A 739 -10.80 8.08 7.98
N SER A 740 -10.85 6.75 7.94
CA SER A 740 -10.15 5.92 8.92
C SER A 740 -8.61 5.98 8.81
N SER A 741 -8.08 6.65 7.79
CA SER A 741 -6.63 6.88 7.61
C SER A 741 -6.16 8.17 8.29
N ILE A 742 -7.06 9.09 8.64
CA ILE A 742 -6.73 10.37 9.26
C ILE A 742 -7.00 10.25 10.75
N SER A 743 -5.95 10.00 11.53
CA SER A 743 -6.02 9.89 12.99
C SER A 743 -5.67 11.21 13.68
N LYS A 744 -6.04 11.36 14.96
CA LYS A 744 -5.65 12.55 15.76
C LYS A 744 -4.11 12.74 15.83
N PRO A 745 -3.29 11.71 16.03
CA PRO A 745 -1.83 11.84 15.95
C PRO A 745 -1.33 12.27 14.56
N TYR A 746 -1.96 11.79 13.50
CA TYR A 746 -1.62 12.21 12.13
C TYR A 746 -1.97 13.69 11.88
N ILE A 747 -3.11 14.17 12.40
CA ILE A 747 -3.46 15.59 12.36
C ILE A 747 -2.42 16.42 13.12
N LEU A 748 -1.98 15.98 14.31
CA LEU A 748 -0.93 16.66 15.06
C LEU A 748 0.38 16.72 14.27
N TYR A 749 0.79 15.63 13.62
CA TYR A 749 1.96 15.60 12.75
C TYR A 749 1.85 16.63 11.61
N GLN A 750 0.67 16.74 10.98
CA GLN A 750 0.44 17.72 9.91
C GLN A 750 0.44 19.17 10.43
N ILE A 751 -0.11 19.42 11.63
CA ILE A 751 -0.03 20.73 12.29
C ILE A 751 1.44 21.10 12.55
N LEU A 752 2.23 20.19 13.14
CA LEU A 752 3.65 20.42 13.39
C LEU A 752 4.41 20.68 12.09
N SER A 753 4.10 19.96 11.01
CA SER A 753 4.73 20.13 9.70
C SER A 753 4.41 21.49 9.05
N ILE A 754 3.16 21.97 9.13
CA ILE A 754 2.81 23.31 8.66
C ILE A 754 3.49 24.38 9.50
N ILE A 755 3.48 24.25 10.84
CA ILE A 755 4.13 25.22 11.73
C ILE A 755 5.63 25.29 11.41
N ALA A 756 6.30 24.15 11.26
CA ALA A 756 7.70 24.09 10.86
C ALA A 756 7.96 24.76 9.50
N SER A 757 7.04 24.59 8.54
CA SER A 757 7.14 25.24 7.23
C SER A 757 7.00 26.76 7.32
N ILE A 758 6.03 27.26 8.10
CA ILE A 758 5.81 28.70 8.31
C ILE A 758 7.00 29.34 9.02
N LEU A 759 7.54 28.69 10.05
CA LEU A 759 8.66 29.19 10.86
C LEU A 759 10.04 28.98 10.20
N GLY A 760 10.09 28.30 9.05
CA GLY A 760 11.32 27.98 8.32
C GLY A 760 12.27 29.17 8.13
N PRO A 761 11.83 30.34 7.63
CA PRO A 761 12.71 31.50 7.46
C PRO A 761 13.43 31.92 8.75
N ALA A 762 12.69 32.04 9.86
CA ALA A 762 13.26 32.41 11.15
C ALA A 762 14.24 31.33 11.68
N THR A 763 13.90 30.05 11.52
CA THR A 763 14.78 28.95 11.91
C THR A 763 16.12 28.98 11.17
N ILE A 764 16.12 29.30 9.86
CA ILE A 764 17.37 29.44 9.10
C ILE A 764 18.22 30.60 9.62
N CYS A 765 17.61 31.76 9.93
CA CYS A 765 18.35 32.88 10.52
C CYS A 765 18.95 32.53 11.88
N LEU A 766 18.22 31.81 12.73
CA LEU A 766 18.69 31.35 14.03
C LEU A 766 19.81 30.31 13.90
N MET A 767 19.73 29.40 12.93
CA MET A 767 20.80 28.43 12.65
C MET A 767 22.10 29.11 12.22
N ILE A 768 22.02 30.16 11.40
CA ILE A 768 23.19 30.95 10.99
C ILE A 768 23.78 31.72 12.19
N SER A 769 22.93 32.32 13.02
CA SER A 769 23.38 33.04 14.22
C SER A 769 24.00 32.09 15.26
N GLY A 770 23.41 30.92 15.46
CA GLY A 770 23.84 29.88 16.41
C GLY A 770 25.00 29.01 15.93
N SER A 771 25.69 29.39 14.84
CA SER A 771 26.88 28.67 14.36
C SER A 771 28.17 29.05 15.10
N VAL A 772 28.11 30.10 15.94
CA VAL A 772 29.22 30.61 16.74
C VAL A 772 28.82 30.69 18.21
N TRP A 773 29.76 30.44 19.11
CA TRP A 773 29.52 30.55 20.56
C TRP A 773 29.62 31.99 21.08
N GLN A 774 30.42 32.85 20.42
CA GLN A 774 30.63 34.24 20.85
C GLN A 774 29.38 35.09 20.62
N PRO A 775 28.74 35.66 21.67
CA PRO A 775 27.47 36.36 21.52
C PRO A 775 27.55 37.55 20.56
N VAL A 776 28.60 38.37 20.61
CA VAL A 776 28.74 39.56 19.74
C VAL A 776 28.74 39.17 18.26
N VAL A 777 29.48 38.11 17.91
CA VAL A 777 29.55 37.59 16.55
C VAL A 777 28.22 36.95 16.14
N ALA A 778 27.53 36.26 17.06
CA ALA A 778 26.22 35.67 16.81
C ALA A 778 25.17 36.72 16.44
N HIS A 779 25.13 37.86 17.14
CA HIS A 779 24.23 38.97 16.83
C HIS A 779 24.55 39.62 15.47
N ALA A 780 25.84 39.76 15.14
CA ALA A 780 26.25 40.26 13.83
C ALA A 780 25.80 39.30 12.71
N LEU A 781 26.05 37.99 12.85
CA LEU A 781 25.64 36.97 11.88
C LEU A 781 24.11 36.91 11.71
N LEU A 782 23.35 37.11 12.79
CA LEU A 782 21.90 37.24 12.69
C LEU A 782 21.50 38.44 11.82
N ALA A 783 22.12 39.60 12.04
CA ALA A 783 21.84 40.79 11.24
C ALA A 783 22.17 40.54 9.77
N TRP A 784 23.30 39.90 9.48
CA TRP A 784 23.67 39.46 8.13
C TRP A 784 22.67 38.45 7.53
N ALA A 785 22.09 37.57 8.34
CA ALA A 785 21.10 36.60 7.89
C ALA A 785 19.70 37.22 7.67
N MET A 786 19.35 38.30 8.38
CA MET A 786 17.99 38.87 8.41
C MET A 786 17.82 40.14 7.56
N VAL A 787 18.84 40.98 7.46
CA VAL A 787 18.73 42.28 6.74
C VAL A 787 18.50 42.08 5.23
N PRO A 788 19.27 41.27 4.49
CA PRO A 788 19.03 41.08 3.05
C PRO A 788 17.63 40.53 2.71
N PRO A 789 17.04 39.59 3.46
CA PRO A 789 15.69 39.08 3.24
C PRO A 789 14.60 40.10 3.51
N VAL A 790 14.77 40.93 4.54
CA VAL A 790 13.85 42.04 4.82
C VAL A 790 13.90 43.06 3.68
N ILE A 791 15.10 43.38 3.18
CA ILE A 791 15.27 44.22 1.98
C ILE A 791 14.60 43.55 0.77
N TYR A 792 14.85 42.26 0.55
CA TYR A 792 14.26 41.50 -0.55
C TYR A 792 12.72 41.49 -0.50
N LEU A 793 12.15 41.29 0.69
CA LEU A 793 10.70 41.36 0.94
C LEU A 793 10.14 42.72 0.53
N ILE A 794 10.77 43.82 0.98
CA ILE A 794 10.36 45.18 0.61
C ILE A 794 10.47 45.40 -0.90
N LEU A 795 11.54 44.93 -1.53
CA LEU A 795 11.75 45.03 -2.98
C LEU A 795 10.71 44.21 -3.76
N CYS A 796 10.30 43.03 -3.28
CA CYS A 796 9.28 42.21 -3.92
C CYS A 796 7.91 42.90 -3.99
N PHE A 797 7.60 43.80 -3.06
CA PHE A 797 6.37 44.59 -3.14
C PHE A 797 6.44 45.73 -4.16
N LYS A 798 7.63 46.16 -4.58
CA LYS A 798 7.84 47.33 -5.45
C LYS A 798 8.25 46.97 -6.88
N LEU A 799 9.00 45.89 -7.08
CA LEU A 799 9.61 45.53 -8.36
C LEU A 799 8.76 44.58 -9.18
N LYS A 800 9.07 44.45 -10.48
CA LYS A 800 8.46 43.44 -11.37
C LYS A 800 9.01 42.05 -11.08
N SER A 801 8.20 41.02 -11.36
CA SER A 801 8.52 39.62 -11.04
C SER A 801 9.87 39.15 -11.58
N ASP A 802 10.19 39.48 -12.84
CA ASP A 802 11.47 39.07 -13.44
C ASP A 802 12.67 39.68 -12.72
N THR A 803 12.58 40.97 -12.34
CA THR A 803 13.63 41.64 -11.56
C THR A 803 13.76 41.04 -10.16
N GLN A 804 12.65 40.65 -9.54
CA GLN A 804 12.68 39.98 -8.23
C GLN A 804 13.40 38.63 -8.30
N ILE A 805 13.18 37.86 -9.38
CA ILE A 805 13.85 36.58 -9.60
C ILE A 805 15.35 36.80 -9.81
N THR A 806 15.75 37.81 -10.60
CA THR A 806 17.17 38.13 -10.79
C THR A 806 17.85 38.52 -9.47
N ILE A 807 17.20 39.33 -8.64
CA ILE A 807 17.72 39.68 -7.30
C ILE A 807 17.82 38.44 -6.42
N ALA A 808 16.81 37.56 -6.44
CA ALA A 808 16.86 36.29 -5.72
C ALA A 808 18.02 35.40 -6.20
N ALA A 809 18.33 35.38 -7.50
CA ALA A 809 19.46 34.61 -8.02
C ALA A 809 20.80 35.14 -7.45
N ILE A 810 20.99 36.46 -7.44
CA ILE A 810 22.18 37.10 -6.85
C ILE A 810 22.28 36.80 -5.36
N PHE A 811 21.19 36.99 -4.61
CA PHE A 811 21.16 36.69 -3.18
C PHE A 811 21.35 35.21 -2.89
N SER A 812 20.86 34.31 -3.75
CA SER A 812 21.06 32.86 -3.59
C SER A 812 22.55 32.49 -3.62
N VAL A 813 23.34 33.14 -4.48
CA VAL A 813 24.80 32.95 -4.52
C VAL A 813 25.44 33.44 -3.22
N VAL A 814 25.08 34.63 -2.74
CA VAL A 814 25.58 35.19 -1.48
C VAL A 814 25.24 34.26 -0.30
N TYR A 815 24.00 33.78 -0.25
CA TYR A 815 23.55 32.85 0.78
C TYR A 815 24.21 31.48 0.71
N ALA A 816 24.58 31.00 -0.47
CA ALA A 816 25.34 29.77 -0.60
C ALA A 816 26.73 29.91 0.05
N PHE A 817 27.43 31.04 -0.17
CA PHE A 817 28.70 31.32 0.52
C PHE A 817 28.51 31.47 2.02
N LEU A 818 27.47 32.17 2.47
CA LEU A 818 27.15 32.29 3.89
C LEU A 818 26.91 30.92 4.52
N MET A 819 26.18 30.02 3.85
CA MET A 819 25.94 28.66 4.33
C MET A 819 27.21 27.82 4.42
N ILE A 820 28.12 27.95 3.47
CA ILE A 820 29.42 27.27 3.54
C ILE A 820 30.20 27.79 4.75
N ALA A 821 30.23 29.10 4.97
CA ALA A 821 30.88 29.69 6.14
C ALA A 821 30.23 29.24 7.45
N THR A 822 28.89 29.18 7.51
CA THR A 822 28.13 28.65 8.66
C THR A 822 28.47 27.19 8.93
N ALA A 823 28.54 26.34 7.92
CA ALA A 823 28.91 24.93 8.07
C ALA A 823 30.34 24.78 8.60
N LEU A 824 31.30 25.53 8.05
CA LEU A 824 32.69 25.55 8.53
C LEU A 824 32.79 26.09 9.98
N SER A 825 31.97 27.09 10.33
CA SER A 825 31.88 27.63 11.69
C SER A 825 31.38 26.59 12.68
N ILE A 826 30.39 25.77 12.32
CA ILE A 826 29.88 24.70 13.19
C ILE A 826 30.96 23.63 13.41
N ILE A 827 31.67 23.24 12.35
CA ILE A 827 32.79 22.28 12.44
C ILE A 827 33.93 22.85 13.30
N SER A 828 34.30 24.11 13.06
CA SER A 828 35.35 24.80 13.83
C SER A 828 34.98 24.91 15.30
N THR A 829 33.72 25.24 15.61
CA THR A 829 33.22 25.32 16.98
C THR A 829 33.27 23.95 17.67
N ALA A 830 32.91 22.87 16.97
CA ALA A 830 33.01 21.51 17.50
C ALA A 830 34.47 21.10 17.83
N ILE A 831 35.42 21.49 16.98
CA ILE A 831 36.86 21.23 17.20
C ILE A 831 37.41 22.07 18.35
N LEU A 832 37.08 23.37 18.40
CA LEU A 832 37.54 24.28 19.46
C LEU A 832 37.00 23.87 20.83
N LEU A 833 35.73 23.49 20.89
CA LEU A 833 35.09 23.02 22.12
C LEU A 833 35.39 21.55 22.40
N GLN A 834 36.11 20.83 21.53
CA GLN A 834 36.41 19.39 21.66
C GLN A 834 35.16 18.53 21.92
N THR A 835 34.01 18.93 21.39
CA THR A 835 32.71 18.31 21.67
C THR A 835 31.76 18.41 20.48
N ILE A 836 30.98 17.36 20.26
CA ILE A 836 29.91 17.33 19.25
C ILE A 836 28.54 17.70 19.83
N TRP A 837 28.44 17.90 21.15
CA TRP A 837 27.19 18.07 21.89
C TRP A 837 26.54 19.46 21.74
N THR A 838 27.06 20.32 20.85
CA THR A 838 26.39 21.60 20.56
C THR A 838 25.09 21.35 19.76
N PRO A 839 23.98 22.05 20.04
CA PRO A 839 22.70 21.81 19.36
C PRO A 839 22.78 21.88 17.83
N SER A 840 23.48 22.90 17.29
CA SER A 840 23.66 23.10 15.85
C SER A 840 24.48 21.96 15.21
N ALA A 841 25.54 21.48 15.87
CA ALA A 841 26.32 20.35 15.38
C ALA A 841 25.51 19.05 15.43
N LEU A 842 24.81 18.79 16.54
CA LEU A 842 23.96 17.61 16.68
C LEU A 842 22.88 17.56 15.60
N PHE A 843 22.23 18.68 15.30
CA PHE A 843 21.21 18.79 14.25
C PHE A 843 21.79 18.47 12.86
N ILE A 844 22.91 19.10 12.48
CA ILE A 844 23.53 18.88 11.15
C ILE A 844 24.03 17.44 11.03
N ILE A 845 24.73 16.91 12.04
CA ILE A 845 25.23 15.53 12.03
C ILE A 845 24.05 14.56 11.89
N THR A 846 22.99 14.74 12.67
CA THR A 846 21.78 13.89 12.61
C THR A 846 21.13 13.99 11.24
N MET A 847 20.96 15.19 10.69
CA MET A 847 20.38 15.40 9.37
C MET A 847 21.21 14.74 8.26
N VAL A 848 22.53 14.91 8.26
CA VAL A 848 23.44 14.28 7.28
C VAL A 848 23.39 12.76 7.42
N LEU A 849 23.49 12.23 8.65
CA LEU A 849 23.44 10.79 8.91
C LEU A 849 22.12 10.18 8.44
N ILE A 850 20.98 10.80 8.76
CA ILE A 850 19.66 10.36 8.29
C ILE A 850 19.61 10.34 6.76
N ASN A 851 20.09 11.39 6.08
CA ASN A 851 20.07 11.42 4.61
C ASN A 851 21.02 10.38 3.99
N VAL A 852 22.21 10.16 4.55
CA VAL A 852 23.17 9.14 4.07
C VAL A 852 22.60 7.74 4.26
N ILE A 853 22.06 7.41 5.44
CA ILE A 853 21.42 6.11 5.71
C ILE A 853 20.21 5.92 4.79
N THR A 854 19.39 6.96 4.63
CA THR A 854 18.21 6.92 3.76
C THR A 854 18.61 6.68 2.30
N ALA A 855 19.64 7.34 1.79
CA ALA A 855 20.17 7.11 0.45
C ALA A 855 20.74 5.69 0.31
N ALA A 856 21.45 5.17 1.32
CA ALA A 856 21.99 3.80 1.33
C ALA A 856 20.86 2.75 1.24
N LEU A 857 19.71 3.02 1.84
CA LEU A 857 18.51 2.18 1.73
C LEU A 857 17.82 2.27 0.37
N HIS A 858 18.22 3.21 -0.51
CA HIS A 858 17.75 3.37 -1.88
C HIS A 858 18.90 3.23 -2.90
N PRO A 859 19.46 2.02 -3.12
CA PRO A 859 20.69 1.83 -3.89
C PRO A 859 20.69 2.43 -5.30
N LYS A 860 19.56 2.37 -6.02
CA LYS A 860 19.42 2.96 -7.38
C LYS A 860 19.55 4.49 -7.39
N GLU A 861 19.25 5.13 -6.28
CA GLU A 861 19.23 6.58 -6.13
C GLU A 861 20.33 7.07 -5.18
N PHE A 862 21.20 6.17 -4.69
CA PHE A 862 22.34 6.53 -3.87
C PHE A 862 23.21 7.63 -4.50
N PRO A 863 23.48 7.63 -5.84
CA PRO A 863 24.24 8.70 -6.48
C PRO A 863 23.61 10.09 -6.36
N LEU A 864 22.30 10.21 -6.08
CA LEU A 864 21.64 11.50 -5.91
C LEU A 864 22.18 12.27 -4.70
N ILE A 865 22.84 11.61 -3.75
CA ILE A 865 23.47 12.26 -2.59
C ILE A 865 24.51 13.30 -3.00
N ILE A 866 25.16 13.14 -4.17
CA ILE A 866 26.11 14.11 -4.72
C ILE A 866 25.42 15.45 -4.95
N TYR A 867 24.19 15.43 -5.46
CA TYR A 867 23.38 16.63 -5.65
C TYR A 867 22.90 17.24 -4.33
N GLY A 868 22.93 16.47 -3.24
CA GLY A 868 22.61 16.92 -1.89
C GLY A 868 23.49 18.08 -1.43
N PHE A 869 24.76 18.13 -1.86
CA PHE A 869 25.64 19.27 -1.54
C PHE A 869 25.05 20.60 -2.01
N LEU A 870 24.60 20.66 -3.28
CA LEU A 870 23.95 21.85 -3.84
C LEU A 870 22.66 22.19 -3.08
N TYR A 871 21.87 21.18 -2.73
CA TYR A 871 20.65 21.39 -1.95
C TYR A 871 20.92 22.01 -0.58
N PHE A 872 21.91 21.49 0.17
CA PHE A 872 22.24 21.98 1.52
C PHE A 872 22.78 23.41 1.53
N ILE A 873 23.66 23.78 0.60
CA ILE A 873 24.16 25.17 0.51
C ILE A 873 23.06 26.15 0.08
N CYS A 874 22.05 25.68 -0.65
CA CYS A 874 20.92 26.49 -1.10
C CYS A 874 19.73 26.50 -0.11
N ILE A 875 19.87 25.97 1.11
CA ILE A 875 18.79 25.97 2.11
C ILE A 875 18.20 27.38 2.35
N PRO A 876 18.98 28.45 2.58
CA PRO A 876 18.40 29.77 2.77
C PRO A 876 17.73 30.32 1.51
N SER A 877 18.22 29.96 0.32
CA SER A 877 17.54 30.33 -0.92
C SER A 877 16.15 29.68 -0.98
N GLY A 878 16.05 28.37 -0.72
CA GLY A 878 14.79 27.63 -0.78
C GLY A 878 13.79 27.97 0.33
N TYR A 879 14.25 28.10 1.58
CA TYR A 879 13.36 28.30 2.72
C TYR A 879 13.06 29.77 3.02
N LEU A 880 13.87 30.70 2.52
CA LEU A 880 13.74 32.12 2.82
C LEU A 880 13.50 32.98 1.57
N LEU A 881 14.36 32.97 0.54
CA LEU A 881 14.16 33.82 -0.65
C LEU A 881 12.98 33.36 -1.51
N LEU A 882 12.92 32.06 -1.82
CA LEU A 882 11.86 31.46 -2.63
C LEU A 882 10.49 31.57 -1.95
N THR A 883 10.45 31.42 -0.61
CA THR A 883 9.24 31.61 0.20
C THR A 883 8.74 33.05 0.13
N ILE A 884 9.63 34.04 0.27
CA ILE A 884 9.30 35.47 0.12
C ILE A 884 8.70 35.72 -1.26
N TYR A 885 9.38 35.28 -2.32
CA TYR A 885 8.90 35.46 -3.69
C TYR A 885 7.52 34.80 -3.89
N SER A 886 7.34 33.57 -3.42
CA SER A 886 6.11 32.80 -3.62
C SER A 886 4.91 33.44 -2.90
N MET A 887 5.10 33.89 -1.65
CA MET A 887 4.04 34.53 -0.87
C MET A 887 3.69 35.92 -1.39
N VAL A 888 4.69 36.74 -1.77
CA VAL A 888 4.46 38.10 -2.30
C VAL A 888 3.86 38.06 -3.71
N ASN A 889 4.08 37.00 -4.49
CA ASN A 889 3.51 36.87 -5.84
C ASN A 889 2.27 35.96 -5.90
N MET A 890 1.67 35.59 -4.77
CA MET A 890 0.47 34.72 -4.77
C MET A 890 -0.76 35.36 -5.44
N ASN A 891 -0.76 36.68 -5.63
CA ASN A 891 -1.79 37.39 -6.39
C ASN A 891 -1.64 37.21 -7.92
N ASN A 892 -0.50 36.67 -8.39
CA ASN A 892 -0.28 36.35 -9.79
C ASN A 892 -0.67 34.89 -10.08
N VAL A 893 -1.87 34.72 -10.63
CA VAL A 893 -2.47 33.43 -10.98
C VAL A 893 -2.23 33.02 -12.44
N SER A 894 -1.24 33.62 -13.11
CA SER A 894 -0.76 33.18 -14.43
C SER A 894 0.10 31.91 -14.31
N TRP A 895 0.33 31.26 -15.45
CA TRP A 895 1.22 30.10 -15.54
C TRP A 895 2.72 30.46 -15.73
N GLY A 896 3.02 31.71 -16.08
CA GLY A 896 4.34 32.34 -15.88
C GLY A 896 5.39 32.21 -17.01
N THR A 897 5.37 31.20 -17.86
CA THR A 897 6.38 31.03 -18.93
C THR A 897 5.81 30.84 -20.34
N ARG A 898 4.70 30.11 -20.50
CA ARG A 898 4.08 29.83 -21.82
C ARG A 898 2.90 30.77 -22.18
N GLU A 899 2.37 31.55 -21.23
CA GLU A 899 1.24 32.48 -21.46
C GLU A 899 1.69 33.90 -21.86
N THR A 900 2.93 34.29 -21.52
CA THR A 900 3.44 35.68 -21.60
C THR A 900 4.37 35.93 -22.78
N GLY A 901 4.67 34.91 -23.58
CA GLY A 901 5.31 35.10 -24.87
C GLY A 901 4.32 35.77 -25.82
N GLY A 902 4.53 37.05 -26.13
CA GLY A 902 4.04 37.61 -27.39
C GLY A 902 4.47 36.71 -28.56
N PRO A 903 3.80 36.79 -29.73
CA PRO A 903 4.08 35.89 -30.85
C PRO A 903 5.59 35.79 -31.03
N ALA A 904 6.12 34.57 -30.92
CA ALA A 904 7.54 34.32 -31.14
C ALA A 904 7.93 35.04 -32.43
N ALA A 905 9.06 35.76 -32.41
CA ALA A 905 9.59 36.38 -33.62
C ALA A 905 9.53 35.33 -34.73
N PRO A 906 8.93 35.64 -35.89
CA PRO A 906 8.75 34.66 -36.95
C PRO A 906 10.13 34.10 -37.24
N LYS A 907 10.32 32.80 -36.97
CA LYS A 907 11.51 32.10 -37.46
C LYS A 907 11.55 32.40 -38.98
N PRO A 908 12.72 32.77 -39.53
CA PRO A 908 12.82 33.03 -40.97
C PRO A 908 12.22 31.83 -41.70
N PRO A 909 11.48 32.04 -42.80
CA PRO A 909 10.78 30.98 -43.49
C PRO A 909 11.82 29.97 -43.97
N THR A 910 12.06 28.93 -43.17
CA THR A 910 12.60 27.68 -43.68
C THR A 910 11.55 27.27 -44.70
N GLN A 911 11.94 27.27 -45.98
CA GLN A 911 11.09 26.94 -47.13
C GLN A 911 10.09 25.87 -46.72
N THR A 912 8.86 26.32 -46.53
CA THR A 912 7.90 25.70 -45.65
C THR A 912 7.48 24.38 -46.25
N ILE A 913 7.48 23.34 -45.42
CA ILE A 913 6.84 22.04 -45.70
C ILE A 913 5.36 22.23 -46.09
N THR A 914 4.76 23.38 -45.76
CA THR A 914 3.48 23.87 -46.30
C THR A 914 3.44 23.90 -47.84
N GLN A 915 4.54 24.19 -48.55
CA GLN A 915 4.63 24.07 -50.02
C GLN A 915 4.75 22.61 -50.49
N ARG A 916 5.32 21.69 -49.70
CA ARG A 916 5.31 20.25 -50.01
C ARG A 916 3.95 19.60 -49.76
N ILE A 917 3.17 20.12 -48.80
CA ILE A 917 1.80 19.68 -48.53
C ILE A 917 0.82 20.30 -49.54
N LEU A 918 1.03 21.56 -49.97
CA LEU A 918 0.23 22.20 -51.02
C LEU A 918 0.58 21.73 -52.45
N GLN A 919 1.75 21.10 -52.67
CA GLN A 919 2.13 20.45 -53.93
C GLN A 919 1.97 18.92 -53.93
N ALA A 920 1.54 18.33 -52.80
CA ALA A 920 0.99 16.97 -52.82
C ALA A 920 -0.38 17.06 -53.51
N LYS A 921 -0.37 16.79 -54.82
CA LYS A 921 -1.55 16.66 -55.68
C LYS A 921 -2.75 16.12 -54.91
N CYS A 922 -3.83 16.90 -54.95
CA CYS A 922 -5.23 16.49 -54.85
C CYS A 922 -5.45 14.98 -54.69
N CYS A 923 -6.02 14.60 -53.53
CA CYS A 923 -6.74 13.35 -53.28
C CYS A 923 -5.90 12.06 -53.18
N ASN A 924 -5.60 11.65 -51.93
CA ASN A 924 -5.57 10.23 -51.54
C ASN A 924 -5.69 9.96 -50.02
N TYR A 925 -5.88 10.98 -49.17
CA TYR A 925 -6.15 10.82 -47.72
C TYR A 925 -7.11 11.92 -47.21
N PRO A 926 -7.86 11.70 -46.11
CA PRO A 926 -9.04 12.51 -45.80
C PRO A 926 -8.66 13.92 -45.36
N CYS A 927 -9.17 14.90 -46.11
CA CYS A 927 -9.17 16.31 -45.76
C CYS A 927 -10.41 16.63 -44.91
N TRP A 928 -10.33 17.63 -44.00
CA TRP A 928 -11.47 18.05 -43.17
C TRP A 928 -12.68 18.48 -44.02
N ASP A 929 -12.44 18.89 -45.28
CA ASP A 929 -13.45 19.32 -46.27
C ASP A 929 -14.05 18.20 -47.12
N CYS A 930 -13.51 16.99 -47.03
CA CYS A 930 -13.90 15.88 -47.89
C CYS A 930 -15.05 15.13 -47.19
N GLY A 931 -16.27 15.64 -47.29
CA GLY A 931 -17.51 15.09 -46.69
C GLY A 931 -17.94 13.69 -47.15
N LYS A 932 -17.02 12.73 -47.22
CA LYS A 932 -17.29 11.30 -47.43
C LYS A 932 -16.55 10.51 -46.37
N LEU A 933 -17.23 10.28 -45.25
CA LEU A 933 -16.90 9.26 -44.27
C LEU A 933 -17.73 8.02 -44.63
N GLU A 934 -17.08 6.91 -44.99
CA GLU A 934 -17.75 5.62 -45.05
C GLU A 934 -18.03 5.14 -43.62
N ASP A 935 -19.32 4.94 -43.34
CA ASP A 935 -19.84 4.34 -42.11
C ASP A 935 -19.36 2.89 -41.96
N GLN A 936 -18.72 2.61 -40.82
CA GLN A 936 -18.73 1.27 -40.26
C GLN A 936 -19.20 1.31 -38.79
N ASN A 937 -20.47 0.92 -38.61
CA ASN A 937 -21.06 0.31 -37.42
C ASN A 937 -21.00 1.07 -36.07
N VAL A 938 -21.29 2.37 -36.06
CA VAL A 938 -21.85 3.04 -34.87
C VAL A 938 -23.19 3.64 -35.29
N SER A 939 -24.28 3.29 -34.60
CA SER A 939 -25.59 3.83 -34.96
C SER A 939 -25.56 5.36 -34.88
N PHE A 940 -26.11 6.04 -35.89
CA PHE A 940 -26.22 7.50 -35.97
C PHE A 940 -26.76 8.10 -34.65
N ASP A 941 -27.72 7.42 -34.02
CA ASP A 941 -28.32 7.78 -32.73
C ASP A 941 -27.30 7.91 -31.58
N VAL A 942 -26.26 7.06 -31.56
CA VAL A 942 -25.23 7.09 -30.50
C VAL A 942 -24.37 8.34 -30.57
N LEU A 943 -24.05 8.81 -31.78
CA LEU A 943 -23.27 10.02 -31.99
C LEU A 943 -24.08 11.27 -31.65
N GLN A 944 -25.38 11.26 -31.97
CA GLN A 944 -26.28 12.37 -31.65
C GLN A 944 -26.46 12.55 -30.13
N GLU A 945 -26.73 11.46 -29.40
CA GLU A 945 -26.86 11.54 -27.93
C GLU A 945 -25.54 11.99 -27.26
N GLU A 946 -24.38 11.62 -27.84
CA GLU A 946 -23.09 12.08 -27.34
C GLU A 946 -22.92 13.59 -27.55
N GLU A 947 -23.32 14.10 -28.72
CA GLU A 947 -23.32 15.53 -29.02
C GLU A 947 -24.22 16.31 -28.05
N ASP A 948 -25.41 15.78 -27.74
CA ASP A 948 -26.33 16.35 -26.75
C ASP A 948 -25.69 16.39 -25.36
N PHE A 949 -25.04 15.30 -24.93
CA PHE A 949 -24.30 15.24 -23.68
C PHE A 949 -23.21 16.33 -23.59
N TRP A 950 -22.40 16.47 -24.64
CA TRP A 950 -21.35 17.48 -24.68
C TRP A 950 -21.92 18.90 -24.64
N THR A 951 -23.02 19.13 -25.34
CA THR A 951 -23.71 20.42 -25.38
C THR A 951 -24.29 20.79 -24.01
N GLU A 952 -24.87 19.83 -23.29
CA GLU A 952 -25.37 20.02 -21.92
C GLU A 952 -24.22 20.29 -20.93
N LEU A 953 -23.16 19.47 -20.98
CA LEU A 953 -21.98 19.62 -20.12
C LEU A 953 -21.31 20.99 -20.33
N GLN A 954 -21.25 21.45 -21.58
CA GLN A 954 -20.74 22.75 -21.96
C GLN A 954 -21.54 23.86 -21.29
N LYS A 955 -22.88 23.86 -21.47
CA LYS A 955 -23.79 24.84 -20.86
C LYS A 955 -23.70 24.89 -19.33
N LEU A 956 -23.61 23.73 -18.67
CA LEU A 956 -23.57 23.66 -17.21
C LEU A 956 -22.24 24.13 -16.61
N TYR A 957 -21.11 23.66 -17.17
CA TYR A 957 -19.81 23.78 -16.50
C TYR A 957 -18.70 24.39 -17.34
N LEU A 958 -18.72 24.21 -18.66
CA LEU A 958 -17.53 24.41 -19.51
C LEU A 958 -17.62 25.61 -20.45
N GLU A 959 -18.71 26.38 -20.43
CA GLU A 959 -18.84 27.65 -21.16
C GLU A 959 -17.66 28.59 -20.84
N PRO A 960 -17.02 29.20 -21.87
CA PRO A 960 -15.98 30.18 -21.68
C PRO A 960 -16.42 31.27 -20.70
N LEU A 961 -15.51 31.66 -19.80
CA LEU A 961 -15.82 32.72 -18.86
C LEU A 961 -15.97 34.04 -19.64
N THR A 962 -17.17 34.63 -19.60
CA THR A 962 -17.39 35.98 -20.10
C THR A 962 -16.50 36.95 -19.32
N VAL A 963 -15.63 37.66 -20.03
CA VAL A 963 -14.67 38.58 -19.40
C VAL A 963 -15.41 39.86 -19.00
N ASP A 964 -16.02 39.85 -17.82
CA ASP A 964 -16.46 41.07 -17.16
C ASP A 964 -15.23 41.79 -16.61
N LYS A 965 -14.85 42.89 -17.27
CA LYS A 965 -13.67 43.68 -16.93
C LYS A 965 -13.76 44.23 -15.50
N ASP A 966 -14.94 44.52 -14.98
CA ASP A 966 -15.10 45.09 -13.64
C ASP A 966 -15.01 44.02 -12.57
N LYS A 967 -15.63 42.85 -12.80
CA LYS A 967 -15.43 41.68 -11.93
C LYS A 967 -13.96 41.23 -11.89
N GLN A 968 -13.26 41.26 -13.04
CA GLN A 968 -11.84 40.93 -13.11
C GLN A 968 -10.98 41.93 -12.32
N LYS A 969 -11.26 43.23 -12.39
CA LYS A 969 -10.58 44.25 -11.57
C LYS A 969 -10.81 44.00 -10.08
N THR A 970 -12.04 43.66 -9.67
CA THR A 970 -12.37 43.32 -8.28
C THR A 970 -11.57 42.11 -7.80
N ILE A 971 -11.55 41.02 -8.57
CA ILE A 971 -10.77 39.82 -8.22
C ILE A 971 -9.27 40.12 -8.13
N VAL A 972 -8.73 40.93 -9.05
CA VAL A 972 -7.31 41.34 -9.01
C VAL A 972 -7.02 42.17 -7.76
N LYS A 973 -7.97 43.02 -7.32
CA LYS A 973 -7.87 43.77 -6.06
C LYS A 973 -7.91 42.82 -4.86
N ASP A 974 -8.88 41.91 -4.82
CA ASP A 974 -9.07 40.96 -3.73
C ASP A 974 -7.87 40.01 -3.59
N LEU A 975 -7.26 39.58 -4.71
CA LEU A 975 -6.02 38.81 -4.73
C LEU A 975 -4.84 39.58 -4.13
N LYS A 976 -4.75 40.90 -4.38
CA LYS A 976 -3.73 41.76 -3.76
C LYS A 976 -3.98 41.94 -2.27
N ASP A 977 -5.24 42.10 -1.85
CA ASP A 977 -5.61 42.23 -0.45
C ASP A 977 -5.35 40.94 0.32
N LEU A 978 -5.68 39.79 -0.28
CA LEU A 978 -5.37 38.46 0.25
C LEU A 978 -3.85 38.27 0.38
N ARG A 979 -3.09 38.61 -0.66
CA ARG A 979 -1.62 38.60 -0.60
C ARG A 979 -1.11 39.43 0.57
N ASN A 980 -1.56 40.67 0.71
CA ASN A 980 -1.10 41.56 1.78
C ASN A 980 -1.37 40.95 3.17
N LYS A 981 -2.59 40.43 3.40
CA LYS A 981 -2.97 39.77 4.65
C LYS A 981 -2.12 38.52 4.93
N MET A 982 -2.02 37.62 3.96
CA MET A 982 -1.31 36.36 4.14
C MET A 982 0.20 36.56 4.28
N THR A 983 0.78 37.47 3.51
CA THR A 983 2.21 37.82 3.62
C THR A 983 2.50 38.45 4.99
N PHE A 984 1.63 39.35 5.47
CA PHE A 984 1.76 39.93 6.80
C PHE A 984 1.70 38.85 7.89
N ILE A 985 0.69 37.98 7.88
CA ILE A 985 0.55 36.88 8.85
C ILE A 985 1.77 35.96 8.80
N TYR A 986 2.25 35.61 7.61
CA TYR A 986 3.40 34.71 7.44
C TYR A 986 4.68 35.28 8.07
N PHE A 987 5.01 36.53 7.75
CA PHE A 987 6.26 37.14 8.22
C PHE A 987 6.16 37.71 9.64
N ILE A 988 4.97 38.09 10.13
CA ILE A 988 4.81 38.48 11.54
C ILE A 988 4.98 37.27 12.46
N CYS A 989 4.51 36.08 12.07
CA CYS A 989 4.79 34.85 12.83
C CYS A 989 6.30 34.59 12.93
N ASN A 990 7.05 34.78 11.84
CA ASN A 990 8.52 34.66 11.85
C ASN A 990 9.19 35.75 12.70
N ALA A 991 8.73 37.00 12.63
CA ALA A 991 9.28 38.09 13.44
C ALA A 991 9.02 37.88 14.93
N LEU A 992 7.77 37.54 15.30
CA LEU A 992 7.41 37.20 16.68
C LEU A 992 8.21 36.00 17.19
N TRP A 993 8.46 35.02 16.32
CA TRP A 993 9.29 33.87 16.66
C TRP A 993 10.74 34.26 16.98
N LEU A 994 11.35 35.12 16.16
CA LEU A 994 12.68 35.65 16.44
C LEU A 994 12.69 36.43 17.77
N VAL A 995 11.73 37.36 17.95
CA VAL A 995 11.64 38.18 19.17
C VAL A 995 11.45 37.31 20.42
N ALA A 996 10.57 36.32 20.36
CA ALA A 996 10.35 35.38 21.45
C ALA A 996 11.64 34.62 21.78
N THR A 997 12.35 34.10 20.76
CA THR A 997 13.61 33.39 20.96
C THR A 997 14.66 34.30 21.62
N PHE A 998 14.83 35.54 21.17
CA PHE A 998 15.79 36.48 21.75
C PHE A 998 15.43 36.96 23.15
N THR A 999 14.16 37.25 23.38
CA THR A 999 13.69 37.69 24.71
C THR A 999 13.93 36.59 25.72
N ILE A 1000 13.67 35.35 25.32
CA ILE A 1000 13.92 34.19 26.15
C ILE A 1000 15.44 33.97 26.37
N GLN A 1001 16.28 34.13 25.35
CA GLN A 1001 17.74 34.07 25.50
C GLN A 1001 18.30 35.14 26.45
N ALA A 1002 17.74 36.35 26.39
CA ALA A 1002 18.12 37.45 27.28
C ALA A 1002 17.72 37.19 28.74
N ILE A 1003 16.62 36.47 28.97
CA ILE A 1003 16.16 36.04 30.31
C ILE A 1003 16.89 34.75 30.77
N GLY A 1004 17.37 33.94 29.82
CA GLY A 1004 17.82 32.56 29.98
C GLY A 1004 19.16 32.33 30.70
N THR A 1005 19.83 33.34 31.23
CA THR A 1005 21.02 33.13 32.10
C THR A 1005 20.71 32.34 33.37
N SER A 1006 19.42 32.10 33.68
CA SER A 1006 18.96 31.36 34.87
C SER A 1006 18.63 29.87 34.63
N VAL A 1007 18.48 29.43 33.36
CA VAL A 1007 18.10 28.05 33.03
C VAL A 1007 19.03 27.55 31.93
N THR A 1008 20.13 26.89 32.31
CA THR A 1008 21.04 26.23 31.37
C THR A 1008 21.06 24.73 31.65
N ILE A 1009 21.05 23.91 30.60
CA ILE A 1009 21.28 22.47 30.75
C ILE A 1009 22.80 22.28 30.81
N THR A 1010 23.31 21.83 31.95
CA THR A 1010 24.72 21.44 32.10
C THR A 1010 24.90 20.00 31.66
N VAL A 1011 25.75 19.79 30.66
CA VAL A 1011 26.15 18.45 30.20
C VAL A 1011 27.63 18.28 30.47
N PRO A 1012 28.08 17.18 31.11
CA PRO A 1012 29.50 16.91 31.30
C PRO A 1012 30.19 16.84 29.93
N LYS A 1013 31.30 17.56 29.77
CA LYS A 1013 32.02 17.61 28.50
C LYS A 1013 32.76 16.30 28.28
N GLU A 1014 32.36 15.55 27.26
CA GLU A 1014 33.13 14.45 26.70
C GLU A 1014 34.03 14.96 25.57
N THR A 1015 35.30 14.54 25.57
CA THR A 1015 36.20 14.81 24.44
C THR A 1015 35.78 14.01 23.20
N LEU A 1016 36.30 14.39 22.03
CA LEU A 1016 36.19 13.61 20.79
C LEU A 1016 36.68 12.15 20.92
N ASN A 1017 37.49 11.83 21.94
CA ASN A 1017 37.97 10.49 22.26
C ASN A 1017 37.09 9.75 23.30
N LEU A 1018 35.88 10.24 23.58
CA LEU A 1018 34.93 9.67 24.56
C LEU A 1018 35.47 9.61 26.00
N THR A 1019 36.42 10.47 26.35
CA THR A 1019 36.86 10.64 27.75
C THR A 1019 36.08 11.77 28.41
N LEU A 1020 35.52 11.52 29.59
CA LEU A 1020 34.90 12.57 30.41
C LEU A 1020 35.97 13.57 30.88
N THR A 1021 35.67 14.86 30.77
CA THR A 1021 36.50 15.94 31.31
C THR A 1021 35.79 16.61 32.49
N ASP A 1022 36.54 17.24 33.39
CA ASP A 1022 36.03 17.99 34.56
C ASP A 1022 35.36 19.33 34.21
N THR A 1023 35.01 19.55 32.93
CA THR A 1023 34.40 20.82 32.48
C THR A 1023 32.97 20.59 32.00
N GLU A 1024 32.08 21.55 32.24
CA GLU A 1024 30.67 21.45 31.87
C GLU A 1024 30.37 22.32 30.64
N ILE A 1025 29.47 21.85 29.77
CA ILE A 1025 28.91 22.63 28.66
C ILE A 1025 27.56 23.16 29.08
N HIS A 1026 27.38 24.48 29.00
CA HIS A 1026 26.08 25.13 29.19
C HIS A 1026 25.34 25.18 27.85
N ILE A 1027 24.27 24.41 27.74
CA ILE A 1027 23.39 24.42 26.57
C ILE A 1027 22.15 25.26 26.90
N ASP A 1028 21.84 26.22 26.02
CA ASP A 1028 20.57 26.96 26.03
C ASP A 1028 19.42 25.97 25.74
N PRO A 1029 18.54 25.68 26.73
CA PRO A 1029 17.45 24.70 26.58
C PRO A 1029 16.49 25.06 25.45
N ILE A 1030 16.42 26.33 25.05
CA ILE A 1030 15.35 26.85 24.21
C ILE A 1030 15.77 26.85 22.75
N GLY A 1031 17.03 27.24 22.45
CA GLY A 1031 17.67 26.91 21.17
C GLY A 1031 17.66 25.40 20.88
N LEU A 1032 17.83 24.57 21.93
CA LEU A 1032 17.75 23.12 21.85
C LEU A 1032 16.31 22.61 21.58
N MET A 1033 15.29 23.14 22.28
CA MET A 1033 13.89 22.70 22.10
C MET A 1033 13.37 22.91 20.66
N PHE A 1034 13.87 23.92 19.96
CA PHE A 1034 13.41 24.21 18.59
C PHE A 1034 14.10 23.36 17.52
N LEU A 1035 15.42 23.16 17.63
CA LEU A 1035 16.12 22.16 16.81
C LEU A 1035 15.59 20.75 17.08
N PHE A 1036 15.19 20.49 18.32
CA PHE A 1036 14.50 19.25 18.70
C PHE A 1036 13.17 19.08 17.96
N GLY A 1037 12.36 20.13 17.78
CA GLY A 1037 11.10 20.05 17.00
C GLY A 1037 11.30 19.57 15.56
N PHE A 1038 12.26 20.14 14.84
CA PHE A 1038 12.62 19.68 13.48
C PHE A 1038 13.24 18.29 13.49
N THR A 1039 14.11 18.01 14.46
CA THR A 1039 14.70 16.68 14.65
C THR A 1039 13.63 15.62 14.88
N VAL A 1040 12.60 15.92 15.69
CA VAL A 1040 11.47 15.02 15.95
C VAL A 1040 10.68 14.77 14.66
N ILE A 1041 10.39 15.80 13.85
CA ILE A 1041 9.72 15.61 12.55
C ILE A 1041 10.57 14.72 11.64
N LEU A 1042 11.89 14.98 11.55
CA LEU A 1042 12.81 14.16 10.76
C LEU A 1042 12.92 12.72 11.26
N LEU A 1043 12.93 12.50 12.58
CA LEU A 1043 12.94 11.16 13.18
C LEU A 1043 11.63 10.41 12.89
N ILE A 1044 10.48 11.08 13.07
CA ILE A 1044 9.18 10.52 12.69
C ILE A 1044 9.22 10.12 11.21
N GLN A 1045 9.73 10.98 10.35
CA GLN A 1045 9.84 10.69 8.92
C GLN A 1045 10.79 9.53 8.61
N PHE A 1046 11.93 9.46 9.30
CA PHE A 1046 12.92 8.40 9.14
C PHE A 1046 12.38 7.02 9.57
N PHE A 1047 11.70 6.94 10.72
CA PHE A 1047 11.06 5.69 11.14
C PHE A 1047 9.88 5.30 10.23
N GLY A 1048 9.13 6.29 9.75
CA GLY A 1048 8.10 6.08 8.71
C GLY A 1048 8.71 5.51 7.42
N MET A 1049 9.84 6.04 6.98
CA MET A 1049 10.60 5.54 5.82
C MET A 1049 11.08 4.10 6.03
N LEU A 1050 11.68 3.76 7.18
CA LEU A 1050 12.14 2.41 7.48
C LEU A 1050 11.00 1.38 7.38
N TYR A 1051 9.86 1.69 8.00
CA TYR A 1051 8.66 0.84 7.93
C TYR A 1051 8.16 0.69 6.48
N HIS A 1052 8.09 1.81 5.75
CA HIS A 1052 7.68 1.82 4.35
C HIS A 1052 8.64 0.99 3.47
N ARG A 1053 9.95 1.03 3.74
CA ARG A 1053 10.97 0.33 2.96
C ARG A 1053 10.86 -1.18 3.10
N ILE A 1054 10.60 -1.69 4.31
CA ILE A 1054 10.33 -3.11 4.55
C ILE A 1054 9.12 -3.57 3.73
N TYR A 1055 8.04 -2.77 3.72
CA TYR A 1055 6.84 -3.10 2.95
C TYR A 1055 7.09 -3.05 1.43
N THR A 1056 7.87 -2.07 0.97
CA THR A 1056 8.27 -1.94 -0.44
C THR A 1056 9.13 -3.13 -0.89
N PHE A 1057 10.06 -3.59 -0.03
CA PHE A 1057 10.86 -4.78 -0.31
C PHE A 1057 9.99 -6.03 -0.46
N ILE A 1058 9.04 -6.25 0.46
CA ILE A 1058 8.04 -7.33 0.37
C ILE A 1058 7.29 -7.26 -0.98
N HIS A 1059 6.90 -6.06 -1.39
CA HIS A 1059 6.20 -5.81 -2.65
C HIS A 1059 7.07 -6.12 -3.88
N TYR A 1060 8.34 -5.72 -3.85
CA TYR A 1060 9.28 -5.95 -4.95
C TYR A 1060 9.60 -7.45 -5.13
N VAL A 1061 9.81 -8.18 -4.04
CA VAL A 1061 10.05 -9.64 -4.09
C VAL A 1061 8.83 -10.36 -4.66
N ALA A 1062 7.62 -9.93 -4.33
CA ALA A 1062 6.42 -10.48 -4.94
C ALA A 1062 6.38 -10.23 -6.46
N TYR A 1063 6.84 -9.06 -6.91
CA TYR A 1063 6.80 -8.66 -8.31
C TYR A 1063 7.88 -9.35 -9.19
N SER A 1064 9.11 -9.47 -8.70
CA SER A 1064 10.26 -9.99 -9.47
C SER A 1064 10.06 -11.42 -9.95
N SER A 1065 9.31 -12.23 -9.20
CA SER A 1065 8.97 -13.63 -9.48
C SER A 1065 8.24 -13.85 -10.82
N MET A 1066 7.68 -12.78 -11.42
CA MET A 1066 6.87 -12.81 -12.64
C MET A 1066 7.55 -12.20 -13.87
N LYS A 1067 8.53 -11.28 -13.70
CA LYS A 1067 9.29 -10.70 -14.83
C LYS A 1067 10.00 -11.81 -15.63
N SER A 1068 10.45 -12.87 -14.94
CA SER A 1068 11.02 -14.09 -15.53
C SER A 1068 10.02 -14.85 -16.43
N ARG A 1069 8.73 -14.90 -16.08
CA ARG A 1069 7.69 -15.67 -16.81
C ARG A 1069 7.10 -14.93 -18.00
N ASN A 1070 7.04 -13.59 -17.95
CA ASN A 1070 6.57 -12.80 -19.09
C ASN A 1070 7.69 -12.54 -20.10
N ARG A 1071 8.97 -12.44 -19.66
CA ARG A 1071 10.13 -12.40 -20.59
C ARG A 1071 10.19 -13.65 -21.48
N SER A 1072 9.84 -14.83 -20.94
CA SER A 1072 9.79 -16.07 -21.73
C SER A 1072 8.59 -16.19 -22.68
N ARG A 1073 7.61 -15.27 -22.62
CA ARG A 1073 6.47 -15.21 -23.56
C ARG A 1073 6.62 -14.10 -24.59
N ALA A 1074 7.29 -13.01 -24.23
CA ALA A 1074 7.52 -11.87 -25.11
C ALA A 1074 8.63 -12.10 -26.15
N SER A 1075 9.42 -13.16 -26.02
CA SER A 1075 10.47 -13.55 -26.96
C SER A 1075 9.95 -14.09 -28.30
N ASP A 1076 8.65 -14.43 -28.39
CA ASP A 1076 8.13 -15.24 -29.50
C ASP A 1076 7.39 -14.44 -30.60
N ASP A 1077 7.09 -13.15 -30.38
CA ASP A 1077 6.33 -12.33 -31.34
C ASP A 1077 7.21 -11.25 -32.02
N ASN A 1078 7.69 -11.56 -33.22
CA ASN A 1078 8.39 -10.62 -34.10
C ASN A 1078 7.39 -9.74 -34.88
N VAL A 1079 7.11 -8.54 -34.39
CA VAL A 1079 6.46 -7.46 -35.17
C VAL A 1079 7.44 -6.31 -35.35
N GLN A 1080 7.59 -5.83 -36.59
CA GLN A 1080 8.43 -4.69 -36.96
C GLN A 1080 7.85 -3.37 -36.40
N VAL A 1081 8.13 -3.10 -35.13
CA VAL A 1081 8.21 -1.72 -34.62
C VAL A 1081 9.64 -1.26 -34.86
N ASN A 1082 9.84 0.02 -35.23
CA ASN A 1082 11.16 0.58 -35.51
C ASN A 1082 12.13 0.27 -34.35
N LYS A 1083 12.97 -0.76 -34.53
CA LYS A 1083 13.85 -1.27 -33.45
C LYS A 1083 14.82 -0.19 -32.95
N HIS A 1084 15.08 0.85 -33.74
CA HIS A 1084 15.95 1.96 -33.37
C HIS A 1084 15.36 2.93 -32.34
N ILE A 1085 14.05 2.95 -32.08
CA ILE A 1085 13.42 3.91 -31.14
C ILE A 1085 13.08 3.27 -29.78
N LEU A 1086 13.02 1.93 -29.72
CA LEU A 1086 12.63 1.19 -28.50
C LEU A 1086 13.78 0.38 -27.87
N ALA A 1087 15.02 0.50 -28.36
CA ALA A 1087 16.15 -0.33 -27.94
C ALA A 1087 17.01 0.22 -26.80
N ASP A 1088 16.75 1.42 -26.29
CA ASP A 1088 17.70 2.11 -25.39
C ASP A 1088 17.46 1.91 -23.87
N ASP A 1089 16.55 1.04 -23.44
CA ASP A 1089 16.23 0.82 -22.01
C ASP A 1089 16.39 -0.66 -21.56
N ASP A 1090 17.56 -1.27 -21.81
CA ASP A 1090 17.95 -2.54 -21.18
C ASP A 1090 18.61 -2.36 -19.79
#